data_AF-A0A318N4J5-F1
#
_entry.id   AF-A0A318N4J5-F1
#
_cell.length_a   1.000
_cell.length_b   1.000
_cell.length_c   1.000
_cell.angle_alpha   90.00
_cell.angle_beta   90.00
_cell.angle_gamma   90.00
#
_symmetry.space_group_name_H-M   'P 1'
#
loop_
_entity.id
_entity.type
_entity.pdbx_description
1 polymer ?
#
loop_
_entity_poly.entity_id
_entity_poly.type
_entity_poly.pdbx_seq_one_letter_code
_entity_poly.pdbx_strand_id
1 'polypeptide(L)'
;MSIISNPISAWLNTQDSKFTPIGKSVLIPLELEVLEDWTEATIDFTCIYSDANHASSAIEIAPIILKNHKEQSIAKTEVNLTVCEDGFYDVEAKITVILTDADSETGEDKLLTTFSFGVFSFQGKYIYDFSSQAALDKYAKVEALDKPNKQIKTLIKLAETNKITSSDNKFTLDQMAEISRHIFAERQKIEALYNNQYPSLLRQSQPFSLSLKKDQKATLKVRWPISNKKTTFLPLDKAYIVVEGDDDSRFKGELNNGEFSFIVPEDDFTFTATVFALYSDKFGVYKEDSNYDEIITTSFSNRLDYDITDGTAPFWSVFSAVMDLTDISKKHLNFDREKNRIVYVDIQGDSCFYRPKNQTININARRYYNWDVIAHEFGHAIAHETSAIANAAGGSHSGKNQYDYSRNSKTLNNKKRSISLAFNEGYGTWVGIRLLKQSAYVNKMPYVGDDFYTKIENDGFVTYSLDLKDHTTRYEAYGEDAEFCIAPLLWQLSDQNKNLNTRALCSYKTDPISYSLGNIYNKIFNGKKLESISDFYKGIFTDYVGITVDFLRSTELGSAVNQTTLQKIHNLAMPFAEFGVGINIDDTKPQKIKKLEWSQLKTGSLPGHDQFDIYFFTNNLDTLVYKLLDQKIGKTKKYVQQKGTNYTYTLQKKDISKIESILSDKKEKEQTLYVLIAATATGKAATKGQIETGPYFSNLAQFQYTKPKKK
;
A
#
# COMPACT_ATOMS: atom_id res chain seq x y z
N MET A 1 -11.09 21.14 -20.77
CA MET A 1 -10.19 20.39 -21.66
C MET A 1 -10.59 18.94 -21.54
N SER A 2 -11.17 18.36 -22.58
CA SER A 2 -11.42 16.92 -22.65
C SER A 2 -10.06 16.22 -22.64
N ILE A 3 -9.84 15.37 -21.65
CA ILE A 3 -8.70 14.47 -21.61
C ILE A 3 -9.02 13.41 -22.67
N ILE A 4 -8.43 13.52 -23.84
CA ILE A 4 -8.52 12.46 -24.87
C ILE A 4 -7.72 11.28 -24.32
N SER A 5 -8.39 10.15 -24.10
CA SER A 5 -7.74 8.86 -23.79
C SER A 5 -6.85 8.47 -24.96
N ASN A 6 -5.66 7.92 -24.70
CA ASN A 6 -4.82 7.42 -25.79
C ASN A 6 -5.49 6.17 -26.41
N PRO A 7 -5.90 6.20 -27.68
CA PRO A 7 -6.61 5.10 -28.33
C PRO A 7 -5.67 3.94 -28.76
N ILE A 8 -4.35 4.08 -28.61
CA ILE A 8 -3.36 3.07 -28.98
C ILE A 8 -2.22 3.05 -27.95
N SER A 9 -1.83 1.86 -27.49
CA SER A 9 -0.57 1.60 -26.77
C SER A 9 0.38 0.76 -27.62
N ALA A 10 1.68 1.03 -27.55
CA ALA A 10 2.69 0.37 -28.38
C ALA A 10 3.88 -0.07 -27.55
N TRP A 11 4.38 -1.29 -27.78
CA TRP A 11 5.61 -1.77 -27.17
C TRP A 11 6.36 -2.75 -28.08
N LEU A 12 7.67 -2.85 -27.87
CA LEU A 12 8.50 -3.83 -28.55
C LEU A 12 8.49 -5.15 -27.79
N ASN A 13 8.34 -6.26 -28.50
CA ASN A 13 8.55 -7.57 -27.90
C ASN A 13 10.05 -7.85 -27.81
N THR A 14 10.61 -7.79 -26.60
CA THR A 14 12.05 -7.92 -26.33
C THR A 14 12.49 -9.31 -25.90
N GLN A 15 11.56 -10.28 -25.82
CA GLN A 15 11.82 -11.60 -25.23
C GLN A 15 12.62 -12.56 -26.13
N ASP A 16 12.63 -12.38 -27.46
CA ASP A 16 13.20 -13.35 -28.41
C ASP A 16 14.34 -12.82 -29.32
N SER A 17 14.95 -11.67 -29.03
CA SER A 17 15.80 -10.98 -30.01
C SER A 17 17.27 -11.44 -30.08
N LYS A 18 17.51 -12.65 -30.60
CA LYS A 18 18.70 -12.96 -31.42
C LYS A 18 18.24 -13.12 -32.86
N PHE A 19 18.32 -12.07 -33.67
CA PHE A 19 18.07 -12.20 -35.10
C PHE A 19 19.38 -12.18 -35.86
N THR A 20 19.53 -13.12 -36.79
CA THR A 20 20.57 -13.06 -37.82
C THR A 20 19.93 -12.32 -39.00
N PRO A 21 20.48 -11.18 -39.45
CA PRO A 21 19.88 -10.42 -40.54
C PRO A 21 19.70 -11.28 -41.79
N ILE A 22 18.62 -11.04 -42.53
CA ILE A 22 18.56 -11.38 -43.96
C ILE A 22 19.07 -10.15 -44.72
N GLY A 23 20.38 -9.94 -44.75
CA GLY A 23 21.00 -8.76 -45.39
C GLY A 23 21.11 -7.54 -44.48
N LYS A 24 20.65 -6.35 -44.93
CA LYS A 24 20.70 -5.09 -44.13
C LYS A 24 19.39 -4.76 -43.41
N SER A 25 18.34 -5.56 -43.62
CA SER A 25 17.00 -5.31 -43.08
C SER A 25 16.68 -6.25 -41.93
N VAL A 26 15.98 -5.71 -40.93
CA VAL A 26 15.66 -6.34 -39.64
C VAL A 26 14.17 -6.18 -39.39
N LEU A 27 13.52 -7.26 -38.98
CA LEU A 27 12.13 -7.25 -38.56
C LEU A 27 12.09 -7.21 -37.04
N ILE A 28 11.53 -6.13 -36.48
CA ILE A 28 11.34 -5.99 -35.04
C ILE A 28 9.85 -6.14 -34.74
N PRO A 29 9.44 -7.13 -33.92
CA PRO A 29 8.04 -7.29 -33.56
C PRO A 29 7.57 -6.10 -32.71
N LEU A 30 6.60 -5.37 -33.26
CA LEU A 30 5.88 -4.28 -32.62
C LEU A 30 4.47 -4.77 -32.29
N GLU A 31 4.14 -4.73 -31.01
CA GLU A 31 2.81 -5.06 -30.53
C GLU A 31 2.07 -3.77 -30.21
N LEU A 32 0.86 -3.67 -30.75
CA LEU A 32 0.00 -2.51 -30.65
C LEU A 32 -1.32 -2.93 -30.03
N GLU A 33 -1.68 -2.35 -28.90
CA GLU A 33 -2.97 -2.52 -28.28
C GLU A 33 -3.88 -1.36 -28.66
N VAL A 34 -5.00 -1.66 -29.31
CA VAL A 34 -6.02 -0.68 -29.66
C VAL A 34 -7.01 -0.54 -28.50
N LEU A 35 -7.16 0.67 -28.01
CA LEU A 35 -7.95 1.04 -26.84
C LEU A 35 -9.24 1.79 -27.21
N GLU A 36 -9.33 2.41 -28.40
CA GLU A 36 -10.53 3.05 -28.94
C GLU A 36 -10.53 3.00 -30.49
N ASP A 37 -11.67 3.29 -31.13
CA ASP A 37 -11.79 3.31 -32.59
C ASP A 37 -10.97 4.46 -33.24
N TRP A 38 -10.24 4.14 -34.30
CA TRP A 38 -9.51 5.10 -35.15
C TRP A 38 -9.74 4.72 -36.62
N THR A 39 -9.29 5.55 -37.58
CA THR A 39 -9.45 5.25 -39.02
C THR A 39 -8.12 4.93 -39.70
N GLU A 40 -7.10 5.73 -39.42
CA GLU A 40 -5.74 5.50 -39.87
C GLU A 40 -4.77 5.85 -38.75
N ALA A 41 -3.73 5.04 -38.57
CA ALA A 41 -2.64 5.28 -37.64
C ALA A 41 -1.33 5.19 -38.40
N THR A 42 -0.59 6.29 -38.41
CA THR A 42 0.73 6.36 -39.00
C THR A 42 1.75 6.35 -37.88
N ILE A 43 2.61 5.33 -37.87
CA ILE A 43 3.77 5.25 -37.00
C ILE A 43 4.95 5.76 -37.80
N ASP A 44 5.32 7.00 -37.55
CA ASP A 44 6.50 7.62 -38.12
C ASP A 44 7.69 7.40 -37.21
N PHE A 45 8.85 7.13 -37.80
CA PHE A 45 10.06 6.90 -37.03
C PHE A 45 11.02 8.05 -37.25
N THR A 46 11.45 8.65 -36.15
CA THR A 46 12.52 9.64 -36.13
C THR A 46 13.74 9.00 -35.50
N CYS A 47 14.80 8.83 -36.29
CA CYS A 47 16.09 8.42 -35.75
C CYS A 47 16.82 9.65 -35.22
N ILE A 48 17.30 9.57 -33.99
CA ILE A 48 18.13 10.62 -33.41
C ILE A 48 19.58 10.17 -33.55
N TYR A 49 20.30 10.86 -34.44
CA TYR A 49 21.69 10.56 -34.76
C TYR A 49 22.64 11.27 -33.81
N SER A 50 23.82 10.66 -33.66
CA SER A 50 24.83 11.17 -32.77
C SER A 50 25.74 12.25 -33.35
N ASP A 51 25.87 12.32 -34.68
CA ASP A 51 26.78 13.26 -35.33
C ASP A 51 26.10 14.05 -36.47
N ALA A 52 26.42 15.34 -36.58
CA ALA A 52 25.78 16.27 -37.52
C ALA A 52 26.30 16.17 -38.97
N ASN A 53 27.25 15.26 -39.24
CA ASN A 53 27.94 15.12 -40.53
C ASN A 53 27.49 13.94 -41.39
N HIS A 54 26.47 13.18 -41.00
CA HIS A 54 25.88 12.16 -41.88
C HIS A 54 24.87 12.79 -42.84
N ALA A 55 25.25 12.89 -44.11
CA ALA A 55 24.37 13.36 -45.19
C ALA A 55 23.44 12.27 -45.76
N SER A 56 23.31 11.11 -45.11
CA SER A 56 22.42 10.01 -45.52
C SER A 56 21.96 9.18 -44.32
N SER A 57 20.74 8.65 -44.40
CA SER A 57 20.01 7.82 -43.43
C SER A 57 20.79 6.56 -43.02
N ALA A 58 21.54 6.64 -41.91
CA ALA A 58 22.25 5.48 -41.33
C ALA A 58 21.28 4.37 -40.86
N ILE A 59 20.04 4.76 -40.58
CA ILE A 59 18.91 3.85 -40.38
C ILE A 59 17.74 4.33 -41.24
N GLU A 60 17.08 3.40 -41.90
CA GLU A 60 15.82 3.64 -42.60
C GLU A 60 14.73 2.76 -42.00
N ILE A 61 13.66 3.41 -41.53
CA ILE A 61 12.45 2.74 -41.10
C ILE A 61 11.31 3.31 -41.90
N ALA A 62 10.61 2.44 -42.63
CA ALA A 62 9.41 2.85 -43.34
C ALA A 62 8.31 3.21 -42.33
N PRO A 63 7.61 4.34 -42.51
CA PRO A 63 6.41 4.62 -41.75
C PRO A 63 5.44 3.44 -41.85
N ILE A 64 4.87 3.03 -40.72
CA ILE A 64 3.88 1.98 -40.70
C ILE A 64 2.52 2.64 -40.71
N ILE A 65 1.81 2.51 -41.83
CA ILE A 65 0.42 2.94 -41.94
C ILE A 65 -0.46 1.74 -41.64
N LEU A 66 -1.16 1.83 -40.52
CA LEU A 66 -2.16 0.87 -40.12
C LEU A 66 -3.52 1.45 -40.50
N LYS A 67 -4.40 0.57 -40.98
CA LYS A 67 -5.79 0.89 -41.27
C LYS A 67 -6.64 -0.09 -40.49
N ASN A 68 -7.28 0.41 -39.46
CA ASN A 68 -8.25 -0.36 -38.71
C ASN A 68 -9.44 0.55 -38.50
N HIS A 69 -10.65 0.01 -38.66
CA HIS A 69 -11.90 0.76 -38.55
C HIS A 69 -12.72 0.36 -37.31
N LYS A 70 -12.19 -0.54 -36.46
CA LYS A 70 -12.86 -1.10 -35.28
C LYS A 70 -11.85 -1.51 -34.20
N GLU A 71 -12.22 -1.45 -32.93
CA GLU A 71 -11.56 -2.17 -31.84
C GLU A 71 -11.23 -3.63 -32.27
N GLN A 72 -9.95 -3.92 -32.51
CA GLN A 72 -9.43 -5.28 -32.63
C GLN A 72 -8.39 -5.50 -31.53
N SER A 73 -8.26 -6.74 -31.05
CA SER A 73 -7.20 -7.12 -30.11
C SER A 73 -5.80 -6.92 -30.71
N ILE A 74 -4.78 -6.94 -29.84
CA ILE A 74 -3.37 -6.62 -30.12
C ILE A 74 -2.99 -6.87 -31.59
N ALA A 75 -2.79 -5.79 -32.35
CA ALA A 75 -2.24 -5.86 -33.69
C ALA A 75 -0.73 -6.07 -33.59
N LYS A 76 -0.24 -7.18 -34.15
CA LYS A 76 1.20 -7.41 -34.30
C LYS A 76 1.61 -6.97 -35.69
N THR A 77 2.57 -6.06 -35.74
CA THR A 77 3.21 -5.64 -36.98
C THR A 77 4.73 -5.71 -36.80
N GLU A 78 5.47 -5.70 -37.89
CA GLU A 78 6.92 -5.72 -37.85
C GLU A 78 7.46 -4.37 -38.30
N VAL A 79 8.35 -3.79 -37.49
CA VAL A 79 9.15 -2.66 -37.91
C VAL A 79 10.23 -3.20 -38.81
N ASN A 80 10.14 -2.87 -40.09
CA ASN A 80 11.22 -3.13 -41.03
C ASN A 80 12.27 -2.02 -40.89
N LEU A 81 13.32 -2.35 -40.16
CA LEU A 81 14.46 -1.50 -39.88
C LEU A 81 15.60 -1.89 -40.82
N THR A 82 16.01 -0.99 -41.70
CA THR A 82 17.24 -1.16 -42.48
C THR A 82 18.37 -0.42 -41.82
N VAL A 83 19.39 -1.16 -41.36
CA VAL A 83 20.59 -0.59 -40.74
C VAL A 83 21.68 -0.52 -41.80
N CYS A 84 22.05 0.70 -42.17
CA CYS A 84 22.98 0.95 -43.27
C CYS A 84 24.43 0.97 -42.79
N GLU A 85 24.66 1.33 -41.53
CA GLU A 85 25.95 1.54 -40.87
C GLU A 85 25.96 0.95 -39.45
N ASP A 86 27.13 0.60 -38.93
CA ASP A 86 27.27 0.12 -37.55
C ASP A 86 27.22 1.31 -36.58
N GLY A 87 26.51 1.18 -35.46
CA GLY A 87 26.34 2.28 -34.51
C GLY A 87 25.30 2.09 -33.42
N PHE A 88 25.18 3.15 -32.64
CA PHE A 88 24.21 3.32 -31.56
C PHE A 88 23.13 4.29 -32.02
N TYR A 89 21.88 3.85 -31.93
CA TYR A 89 20.78 4.63 -32.47
C TYR A 89 19.63 4.64 -31.49
N ASP A 90 19.29 5.84 -31.00
CA ASP A 90 18.03 6.05 -30.31
C ASP A 90 16.96 6.33 -31.37
N VAL A 91 15.97 5.44 -31.42
CA VAL A 91 14.85 5.53 -32.34
C VAL A 91 13.64 6.00 -31.54
N GLU A 92 13.08 7.14 -31.93
CA GLU A 92 11.80 7.62 -31.43
C GLU A 92 10.72 7.31 -32.48
N ALA A 93 9.74 6.50 -32.10
CA ALA A 93 8.55 6.28 -32.91
C ALA A 93 7.45 7.24 -32.45
N LYS A 94 6.96 8.05 -33.38
CA LYS A 94 5.83 8.96 -33.22
C LYS A 94 4.59 8.31 -33.81
N ILE A 95 3.57 8.13 -32.98
CA ILE A 95 2.31 7.55 -33.41
C ILE A 95 1.31 8.69 -33.59
N THR A 96 0.96 8.92 -34.85
CA THR A 96 -0.03 9.91 -35.27
C THR A 96 -1.27 9.17 -35.73
N VAL A 97 -2.45 9.56 -35.28
CA VAL A 97 -3.69 8.96 -35.77
C VAL A 97 -4.65 10.01 -36.30
N ILE A 98 -5.46 9.56 -37.24
CA ILE A 98 -6.66 10.26 -37.67
C ILE A 98 -7.83 9.65 -36.92
N LEU A 99 -8.34 10.41 -35.94
CA LEU A 99 -9.56 10.07 -35.22
C LEU A 99 -10.76 10.43 -36.09
N THR A 100 -11.65 9.47 -36.30
CA THR A 100 -13.00 9.75 -36.81
C THR A 100 -13.86 10.24 -35.65
N ASP A 101 -13.84 11.54 -35.39
CA ASP A 101 -15.01 12.17 -34.77
C ASP A 101 -16.12 12.12 -35.83
N ALA A 102 -17.27 11.55 -35.46
CA ALA A 102 -18.40 11.33 -36.36
C ALA A 102 -18.98 12.61 -37.00
N ASP A 103 -18.44 13.81 -36.74
CA ASP A 103 -18.98 15.09 -37.19
C ASP A 103 -17.94 16.20 -37.53
N SER A 104 -16.65 15.90 -37.73
CA SER A 104 -15.69 16.94 -38.19
C SER A 104 -15.03 16.60 -39.52
N GLU A 105 -15.36 17.37 -40.57
CA GLU A 105 -14.76 17.34 -41.92
C GLU A 105 -13.28 17.76 -41.98
N THR A 106 -12.59 17.84 -40.84
CA THR A 106 -11.17 18.15 -40.76
C THR A 106 -10.45 16.97 -40.12
N GLY A 107 -10.00 16.03 -40.95
CA GLY A 107 -9.09 14.96 -40.55
C GLY A 107 -7.74 15.54 -40.16
N GLU A 108 -7.65 16.07 -38.94
CA GLU A 108 -6.40 16.55 -38.38
C GLU A 108 -5.61 15.38 -37.78
N ASP A 109 -4.40 15.20 -38.29
CA ASP A 109 -3.38 14.33 -37.72
C ASP A 109 -3.07 14.75 -36.27
N LYS A 110 -3.36 13.88 -35.30
CA LYS A 110 -3.04 14.12 -33.89
C LYS A 110 -1.92 13.18 -33.43
N LEU A 111 -0.82 13.76 -32.95
CA LEU A 111 0.23 13.03 -32.24
C LEU A 111 -0.33 12.49 -30.92
N LEU A 112 -0.37 11.17 -30.76
CA LEU A 112 -0.94 10.52 -29.58
C LEU A 112 0.11 10.15 -28.54
N THR A 113 1.19 9.54 -28.99
CA THR A 113 2.20 8.99 -28.10
C THR A 113 3.52 8.83 -28.84
N THR A 114 4.59 8.74 -28.07
CA THR A 114 5.92 8.40 -28.55
C THR A 114 6.43 7.19 -27.76
N PHE A 115 7.20 6.34 -28.41
CA PHE A 115 8.00 5.35 -27.70
C PHE A 115 9.42 5.37 -28.23
N SER A 116 10.38 5.17 -27.33
CA SER A 116 11.80 5.19 -27.68
C SER A 116 12.42 3.83 -27.42
N PHE A 117 13.36 3.45 -28.28
CA PHE A 117 14.16 2.26 -28.11
C PHE A 117 15.56 2.47 -28.70
N GLY A 118 16.52 1.71 -28.19
CA GLY A 118 17.87 1.70 -28.70
C GLY A 118 18.10 0.57 -29.68
N VAL A 119 18.91 0.84 -30.69
CA VAL A 119 19.48 -0.16 -31.60
C VAL A 119 20.99 -0.08 -31.52
N PHE A 120 21.62 -1.22 -31.32
CA PHE A 120 23.06 -1.41 -31.43
C PHE A 120 23.35 -2.30 -32.63
N SER A 121 24.19 -1.84 -33.56
CA SER A 121 24.71 -2.63 -34.70
C SER A 121 26.22 -2.63 -34.71
N PHE A 122 26.83 -3.82 -34.82
CA PHE A 122 28.27 -3.98 -34.97
C PHE A 122 28.62 -5.24 -35.75
N GLN A 123 29.43 -5.08 -36.81
CA GLN A 123 29.94 -6.14 -37.68
C GLN A 123 28.82 -7.02 -38.26
N GLY A 124 27.71 -6.40 -38.66
CA GLY A 124 26.55 -7.10 -39.24
C GLY A 124 25.74 -7.91 -38.24
N LYS A 125 25.93 -7.68 -36.93
CA LYS A 125 25.06 -8.18 -35.86
C LYS A 125 24.36 -7.00 -35.19
N TYR A 126 23.14 -7.22 -34.71
CA TYR A 126 22.38 -6.16 -34.05
C TYR A 126 21.59 -6.67 -32.86
N ILE A 127 21.37 -5.78 -31.90
CA ILE A 127 20.46 -5.96 -30.76
C ILE A 127 19.67 -4.67 -30.57
N TYR A 128 18.40 -4.80 -30.20
CA TYR A 128 17.57 -3.70 -29.77
C TYR A 128 17.09 -3.91 -28.33
N ASP A 129 16.89 -2.81 -27.61
CA ASP A 129 16.37 -2.81 -26.25
C ASP A 129 15.74 -1.44 -25.92
N PHE A 130 15.23 -1.26 -24.71
CA PHE A 130 14.56 -0.04 -24.28
C PHE A 130 15.43 1.23 -24.35
N SER A 131 16.76 1.09 -24.46
CA SER A 131 17.69 2.19 -24.71
C SER A 131 18.94 1.70 -25.43
N SER A 132 19.69 2.61 -26.07
CA SER A 132 20.92 2.27 -26.79
C SER A 132 21.96 1.62 -25.89
N GLN A 133 21.99 2.04 -24.61
CA GLN A 133 22.87 1.47 -23.60
C GLN A 133 22.43 0.06 -23.18
N ALA A 134 21.12 -0.16 -22.98
CA ALA A 134 20.60 -1.50 -22.65
C ALA A 134 20.83 -2.49 -23.81
N ALA A 135 20.71 -2.03 -25.06
CA ALA A 135 21.01 -2.84 -26.24
C ALA A 135 22.49 -3.24 -26.30
N LEU A 136 23.41 -2.34 -25.95
CA LEU A 136 24.84 -2.63 -25.85
C LEU A 136 25.14 -3.64 -24.74
N ASP A 137 24.58 -3.43 -23.55
CA ASP A 137 24.78 -4.31 -22.40
C ASP A 137 24.33 -5.73 -22.73
N LYS A 138 23.19 -5.84 -23.42
CA LYS A 138 22.66 -7.11 -23.93
C LYS A 138 23.58 -7.72 -24.99
N TYR A 139 24.15 -6.94 -25.89
CA TYR A 139 25.11 -7.42 -26.91
C TYR A 139 26.40 -7.92 -26.30
N ALA A 140 27.00 -7.14 -25.40
CA ALA A 140 28.22 -7.53 -24.71
C ALA A 140 28.02 -8.82 -23.91
N LYS A 141 26.87 -8.98 -23.27
CA LYS A 141 26.49 -10.22 -22.59
C LYS A 141 26.41 -11.40 -23.55
N VAL A 142 25.80 -11.24 -24.73
CA VAL A 142 25.73 -12.30 -25.74
C VAL A 142 27.11 -12.67 -26.27
N GLU A 143 27.95 -11.71 -26.67
CA GLU A 143 29.30 -11.98 -27.18
C GLU A 143 30.20 -12.63 -26.13
N ALA A 144 30.14 -12.17 -24.88
CA ALA A 144 30.90 -12.75 -23.77
C ALA A 144 30.55 -14.23 -23.53
N LEU A 145 29.27 -14.58 -23.74
CA LEU A 145 28.77 -15.94 -23.54
C LEU A 145 28.99 -16.85 -24.76
N ASP A 146 29.10 -16.31 -25.97
CA ASP A 146 29.40 -17.07 -27.20
C ASP A 146 30.90 -17.47 -27.29
N LYS A 147 31.82 -16.73 -26.67
CA LYS A 147 33.27 -17.02 -26.64
C LYS A 147 33.87 -17.02 -25.23
N PRO A 148 33.39 -17.88 -24.32
CA PRO A 148 33.80 -17.83 -22.92
C PRO A 148 35.28 -18.21 -22.77
N ASN A 149 35.99 -17.50 -21.90
CA ASN A 149 37.35 -17.88 -21.52
C ASN A 149 37.39 -19.26 -20.81
N LYS A 150 38.58 -19.83 -20.62
CA LYS A 150 38.72 -21.21 -20.08
C LYS A 150 38.05 -21.40 -18.70
N GLN A 151 38.11 -20.41 -17.81
CA GLN A 151 37.46 -20.46 -16.49
C GLN A 151 35.94 -20.38 -16.59
N ILE A 152 35.42 -19.44 -17.38
CA ILE A 152 33.99 -19.25 -17.62
C ILE A 152 33.39 -20.45 -18.36
N LYS A 153 34.14 -21.03 -19.30
CA LYS A 153 33.77 -22.26 -20.01
C LYS A 153 33.64 -23.45 -19.07
N THR A 154 34.53 -23.56 -18.06
CA THR A 154 34.42 -24.59 -17.02
C THR A 154 33.18 -24.38 -16.16
N LEU A 155 32.85 -23.13 -15.80
CA LEU A 155 31.63 -22.78 -15.04
C LEU A 155 30.35 -23.10 -15.82
N ILE A 156 30.30 -22.76 -17.12
CA ILE A 156 29.19 -23.08 -18.03
C ILE A 156 29.03 -24.60 -18.20
N LYS A 157 30.13 -25.34 -18.41
CA LYS A 157 30.09 -26.81 -18.56
C LYS A 157 29.65 -27.53 -17.27
N LEU A 158 29.98 -26.95 -16.11
CA LEU A 158 29.54 -27.45 -14.80
C LEU A 158 28.01 -27.33 -14.65
N ALA A 159 27.41 -26.27 -15.21
CA ALA A 159 25.96 -26.06 -15.21
C ALA A 159 25.24 -27.04 -16.14
N GLU A 160 25.77 -27.26 -17.35
CA GLU A 160 25.19 -28.16 -18.36
C GLU A 160 25.25 -29.64 -17.94
N THR A 161 26.36 -30.08 -17.33
CA THR A 161 26.56 -31.50 -16.96
C THR A 161 25.66 -31.93 -15.79
N ASN A 162 25.21 -30.98 -14.97
CA ASN A 162 24.39 -31.25 -13.78
C ASN A 162 22.86 -31.15 -14.03
N LYS A 163 22.39 -30.98 -15.29
CA LYS A 163 20.97 -30.79 -15.65
C LYS A 163 20.23 -29.78 -14.77
N ILE A 164 20.87 -28.65 -14.48
CA ILE A 164 20.32 -27.61 -13.61
C ILE A 164 19.39 -26.74 -14.46
N THR A 165 18.09 -26.78 -14.19
CA THR A 165 17.10 -25.89 -14.79
C THR A 165 17.06 -24.54 -14.06
N SER A 166 16.51 -23.51 -14.72
CA SER A 166 16.57 -22.07 -14.40
C SER A 166 15.95 -21.61 -13.06
N SER A 167 15.73 -22.50 -12.10
CA SER A 167 15.15 -22.22 -10.77
C SER A 167 16.15 -22.37 -9.61
N ASP A 168 17.36 -22.85 -9.86
CA ASP A 168 18.30 -23.24 -8.80
C ASP A 168 19.62 -22.46 -8.88
N ASN A 169 19.66 -21.29 -8.25
CA ASN A 169 20.86 -20.47 -8.04
C ASN A 169 22.02 -21.24 -7.41
N LYS A 170 23.01 -21.65 -8.21
CA LYS A 170 24.18 -22.42 -7.73
C LYS A 170 25.51 -22.06 -8.41
N PHE A 171 25.80 -20.76 -8.52
CA PHE A 171 27.17 -20.24 -8.60
C PHE A 171 27.49 -19.50 -7.30
N THR A 172 28.71 -19.61 -6.76
CA THR A 172 29.13 -18.81 -5.60
C THR A 172 29.15 -17.31 -5.94
N LEU A 173 29.03 -16.45 -4.93
CA LEU A 173 29.02 -14.99 -5.13
C LEU A 173 30.25 -14.52 -5.94
N ASP A 174 31.42 -15.12 -5.66
CA ASP A 174 32.66 -14.86 -6.38
C ASP A 174 32.64 -15.34 -7.84
N GLN A 175 32.02 -16.50 -8.11
CA GLN A 175 31.85 -17.02 -9.48
C GLN A 175 30.89 -16.16 -10.30
N MET A 176 29.82 -15.63 -9.68
CA MET A 176 28.94 -14.66 -10.34
C MET A 176 29.63 -13.31 -10.54
N ALA A 177 30.40 -12.83 -9.55
CA ALA A 177 31.21 -11.63 -9.70
C ALA A 177 32.31 -11.80 -10.77
N GLU A 178 32.82 -13.00 -10.99
CA GLU A 178 33.77 -13.31 -12.07
C GLU A 178 33.09 -13.35 -13.44
N ILE A 179 31.88 -13.89 -13.55
CA ILE A 179 31.05 -13.81 -14.76
C ILE A 179 30.68 -12.35 -15.07
N SER A 180 30.21 -11.58 -14.08
CA SER A 180 29.86 -10.16 -14.25
C SER A 180 31.07 -9.31 -14.59
N ARG A 181 32.24 -9.53 -13.95
CA ARG A 181 33.49 -8.88 -14.35
C ARG A 181 33.91 -9.25 -15.76
N HIS A 182 33.66 -10.48 -16.20
CA HIS A 182 33.94 -10.90 -17.56
C HIS A 182 33.02 -10.21 -18.58
N ILE A 183 31.71 -10.13 -18.30
CA ILE A 183 30.74 -9.39 -19.11
C ILE A 183 31.12 -7.90 -19.18
N PHE A 184 31.47 -7.30 -18.05
CA PHE A 184 31.91 -5.90 -17.98
C PHE A 184 33.21 -5.67 -18.77
N ALA A 185 34.20 -6.56 -18.62
CA ALA A 185 35.45 -6.47 -19.37
C ALA A 185 35.23 -6.67 -20.87
N GLU A 186 34.30 -7.53 -21.27
CA GLU A 186 33.98 -7.74 -22.69
C GLU A 186 33.19 -6.56 -23.27
N ARG A 187 32.27 -5.96 -22.49
CA ARG A 187 31.64 -4.69 -22.82
C ARG A 187 32.68 -3.62 -23.11
N GLN A 188 33.64 -3.43 -22.19
CA GLN A 188 34.72 -2.45 -22.35
C GLN A 188 35.59 -2.72 -23.58
N LYS A 189 35.83 -4.00 -23.93
CA LYS A 189 36.53 -4.34 -25.17
C LYS A 189 35.72 -4.05 -26.42
N ILE A 190 34.43 -4.37 -26.42
CA ILE A 190 33.54 -4.10 -27.57
C ILE A 190 33.42 -2.59 -27.77
N GLU A 191 33.23 -1.83 -26.68
CA GLU A 191 33.28 -0.37 -26.69
C GLU A 191 34.63 0.13 -27.22
N ALA A 192 35.77 -0.37 -26.72
CA ALA A 192 37.10 0.06 -27.18
C ALA A 192 37.41 -0.31 -28.65
N LEU A 193 37.00 -1.50 -29.11
CA LEU A 193 37.14 -1.94 -30.49
C LEU A 193 36.30 -1.06 -31.42
N TYR A 194 35.07 -0.77 -31.01
CA TYR A 194 34.17 0.14 -31.72
C TYR A 194 34.76 1.57 -31.75
N ASN A 195 35.25 2.07 -30.61
CA ASN A 195 35.89 3.39 -30.47
C ASN A 195 37.10 3.58 -31.39
N ASN A 196 37.92 2.55 -31.55
CA ASN A 196 39.09 2.59 -32.43
C ASN A 196 38.71 2.53 -33.91
N GLN A 197 37.58 1.92 -34.25
CA GLN A 197 37.17 1.67 -35.63
C GLN A 197 36.24 2.76 -36.18
N TYR A 198 35.43 3.40 -35.32
CA TYR A 198 34.43 4.41 -35.67
C TYR A 198 34.34 5.54 -34.62
N PRO A 199 35.42 6.33 -34.43
CA PRO A 199 35.48 7.35 -33.38
C PRO A 199 34.45 8.49 -33.50
N SER A 200 33.82 8.67 -34.67
CA SER A 200 32.81 9.73 -34.92
C SER A 200 31.37 9.34 -34.57
N LEU A 201 31.03 8.05 -34.56
CA LEU A 201 29.63 7.58 -34.47
C LEU A 201 29.12 7.39 -33.02
N LEU A 202 30.01 7.47 -32.03
CA LEU A 202 29.67 7.33 -30.61
C LEU A 202 29.37 8.64 -29.89
N ARG A 203 28.98 9.69 -30.61
CA ARG A 203 28.62 10.94 -29.95
C ARG A 203 27.37 10.86 -29.07
N GLN A 204 26.63 9.74 -28.96
CA GLN A 204 25.22 9.74 -28.49
C GLN A 204 24.42 10.81 -29.27
N SER A 205 23.09 10.83 -29.26
CA SER A 205 22.43 12.09 -29.62
C SER A 205 23.20 13.20 -28.91
N GLN A 206 23.83 14.14 -29.66
CA GLN A 206 24.62 15.17 -29.02
C GLN A 206 23.72 15.68 -27.90
N PRO A 207 24.16 15.61 -26.62
CA PRO A 207 23.41 16.30 -25.60
C PRO A 207 23.18 17.68 -26.17
N PHE A 208 21.95 18.20 -26.09
CA PHE A 208 21.71 19.63 -26.31
C PHE A 208 22.95 20.33 -25.81
N SER A 209 23.80 20.88 -26.69
CA SER A 209 25.22 21.09 -26.34
C SER A 209 25.20 21.92 -25.07
N LEU A 210 25.46 21.25 -23.95
CA LEU A 210 25.13 21.84 -22.67
C LEU A 210 26.34 22.69 -22.39
N SER A 211 26.34 23.91 -22.95
CA SER A 211 27.46 24.83 -22.85
C SER A 211 27.48 25.38 -21.44
N LEU A 212 27.94 24.52 -20.54
CA LEU A 212 28.20 24.81 -19.16
C LEU A 212 29.55 25.52 -19.12
N LYS A 213 29.55 26.71 -18.53
CA LYS A 213 30.78 27.46 -18.33
C LYS A 213 31.41 27.06 -17.00
N LYS A 214 32.73 27.09 -16.94
CA LYS A 214 33.46 27.00 -15.69
C LYS A 214 32.89 27.98 -14.67
N ASP A 215 32.81 27.53 -13.41
CA ASP A 215 32.25 28.25 -12.27
C ASP A 215 30.74 28.56 -12.37
N GLN A 216 30.05 28.11 -13.43
CA GLN A 216 28.59 28.18 -13.51
C GLN A 216 27.96 27.24 -12.47
N LYS A 217 26.88 27.70 -11.83
CA LYS A 217 26.01 26.81 -11.06
C LYS A 217 25.09 26.05 -12.02
N ALA A 218 25.32 24.75 -12.19
CA ALA A 218 24.41 23.85 -12.88
C ALA A 218 23.37 23.28 -11.89
N THR A 219 22.12 23.13 -12.31
CA THR A 219 21.06 22.51 -11.52
C THR A 219 20.40 21.42 -12.33
N LEU A 220 20.52 20.17 -11.87
CA LEU A 220 19.78 19.02 -12.36
C LEU A 220 18.38 19.01 -11.77
N LYS A 221 17.39 18.65 -12.57
CA LYS A 221 15.99 18.45 -12.20
C LYS A 221 15.58 17.05 -12.62
N VAL A 222 15.23 16.22 -11.65
CA VAL A 222 14.84 14.83 -11.84
C VAL A 222 13.38 14.66 -11.42
N ARG A 223 12.57 14.06 -12.30
CA ARG A 223 11.14 13.85 -12.07
C ARG A 223 10.75 12.41 -12.38
N TRP A 224 9.78 11.89 -11.64
CA TRP A 224 9.26 10.52 -11.77
C TRP A 224 7.79 10.54 -12.18
N PRO A 225 7.31 9.52 -12.91
CA PRO A 225 5.95 9.52 -13.45
C PRO A 225 4.93 9.10 -12.40
N ILE A 226 3.75 9.72 -12.37
CA ILE A 226 2.69 9.38 -11.39
C ILE A 226 1.82 8.18 -11.81
N SER A 227 2.05 7.63 -13.00
CA SER A 227 1.33 6.46 -13.51
C SER A 227 2.13 5.75 -14.59
N ASN A 228 1.71 4.53 -14.95
CA ASN A 228 2.31 3.76 -16.05
C ASN A 228 2.22 4.43 -17.42
N LYS A 229 1.31 5.40 -17.59
CA LYS A 229 1.20 6.16 -18.84
C LYS A 229 2.38 7.10 -19.07
N LYS A 230 3.13 7.46 -18.02
CA LYS A 230 4.32 8.33 -18.08
C LYS A 230 4.05 9.68 -18.77
N THR A 231 2.84 10.22 -18.60
CA THR A 231 2.42 11.51 -19.18
C THR A 231 2.49 12.68 -18.20
N THR A 232 2.60 12.39 -16.91
CA THR A 232 2.63 13.40 -15.84
C THR A 232 3.70 13.02 -14.84
N PHE A 233 4.51 14.01 -14.46
CA PHE A 233 5.69 13.80 -13.64
C PHE A 233 5.68 14.71 -12.41
N LEU A 234 6.19 14.19 -11.30
CA LEU A 234 6.43 14.94 -10.08
C LEU A 234 7.93 14.98 -9.77
N PRO A 235 8.41 16.02 -9.08
CA PRO A 235 9.80 16.07 -8.65
C PRO A 235 10.17 14.87 -7.77
N LEU A 236 11.34 14.27 -8.02
CA LEU A 236 11.90 13.20 -7.20
C LEU A 236 12.67 13.81 -6.03
N ASP A 237 12.12 13.76 -4.83
CA ASP A 237 12.75 14.36 -3.65
C ASP A 237 13.57 13.32 -2.86
N LYS A 238 14.61 13.79 -2.16
CA LYS A 238 15.44 13.05 -1.19
C LYS A 238 16.23 11.84 -1.67
N ALA A 239 16.07 11.41 -2.92
CA ALA A 239 16.89 10.34 -3.47
C ALA A 239 18.37 10.77 -3.54
N TYR A 240 19.27 9.85 -3.23
CA TYR A 240 20.71 10.09 -3.32
C TYR A 240 21.13 10.18 -4.79
N ILE A 241 22.00 11.14 -5.11
CA ILE A 241 22.50 11.38 -6.47
C ILE A 241 24.02 11.52 -6.46
N VAL A 242 24.65 10.94 -7.48
CA VAL A 242 26.07 11.12 -7.79
C VAL A 242 26.18 11.64 -9.21
N VAL A 243 27.00 12.67 -9.42
CA VAL A 243 27.35 13.22 -10.72
C VAL A 243 28.84 13.02 -10.91
N GLU A 244 29.21 12.26 -11.93
CA GLU A 244 30.59 11.91 -12.27
C GLU A 244 30.93 12.57 -13.61
N GLY A 245 31.97 13.41 -13.61
CA GLY A 245 32.49 14.09 -14.78
C GLY A 245 33.43 13.21 -15.59
N ASP A 246 33.63 13.56 -16.86
CA ASP A 246 34.69 13.00 -17.70
C ASP A 246 36.11 13.40 -17.24
N ASP A 247 36.22 14.48 -16.47
CA ASP A 247 37.43 15.00 -15.82
C ASP A 247 37.76 14.34 -14.46
N ASP A 248 37.14 13.21 -14.12
CA ASP A 248 37.17 12.55 -12.81
C ASP A 248 36.56 13.37 -11.66
N SER A 249 35.93 14.52 -11.92
CA SER A 249 35.21 15.28 -10.88
C SER A 249 34.00 14.49 -10.39
N ARG A 250 33.67 14.68 -9.11
CA ARG A 250 32.59 13.93 -8.46
C ARG A 250 31.80 14.78 -7.49
N PHE A 251 30.52 14.94 -7.78
CA PHE A 251 29.55 15.62 -6.93
C PHE A 251 28.56 14.61 -6.38
N LYS A 252 28.17 14.75 -5.11
CA LYS A 252 27.21 13.85 -4.48
C LYS A 252 26.32 14.60 -3.51
N GLY A 253 25.10 14.13 -3.33
CA GLY A 253 24.17 14.68 -2.37
C GLY A 253 22.81 14.01 -2.47
N GLU A 254 21.79 14.74 -2.04
CA GLU A 254 20.40 14.32 -2.13
C GLU A 254 19.64 15.32 -3.00
N LEU A 255 18.68 14.83 -3.77
CA LEU A 255 17.73 15.69 -4.46
C LEU A 255 16.91 16.48 -3.43
N ASN A 256 16.65 17.75 -3.73
CA ASN A 256 15.78 18.62 -2.95
C ASN A 256 14.67 19.14 -3.86
N ASN A 257 13.45 18.62 -3.67
CA ASN A 257 12.31 18.86 -4.54
C ASN A 257 12.65 18.59 -6.02
N GLY A 258 13.30 17.46 -6.31
CA GLY A 258 13.76 17.10 -7.66
C GLY A 258 15.07 17.75 -8.08
N GLU A 259 15.65 18.68 -7.30
CA GLU A 259 16.80 19.46 -7.75
C GLU A 259 18.12 19.07 -7.08
N PHE A 260 19.21 19.06 -7.84
CA PHE A 260 20.58 18.97 -7.31
C PHE A 260 21.50 19.94 -8.06
N SER A 261 22.23 20.77 -7.33
CA SER A 261 23.14 21.75 -7.94
C SER A 261 24.61 21.45 -7.64
N PHE A 262 25.46 21.71 -8.63
CA PHE A 262 26.92 21.65 -8.50
C PHE A 262 27.58 22.84 -9.23
N ILE A 263 28.84 23.10 -8.91
CA ILE A 263 29.65 24.11 -9.59
C ILE A 263 30.44 23.41 -10.69
N VAL A 264 30.28 23.92 -11.90
CA VAL A 264 30.92 23.37 -13.11
C VAL A 264 32.44 23.57 -13.02
N PRO A 265 33.24 22.49 -13.12
CA PRO A 265 34.70 22.57 -12.92
C PRO A 265 35.46 23.18 -14.11
N GLU A 266 34.95 23.00 -15.33
CA GLU A 266 35.57 23.47 -16.57
C GLU A 266 34.54 23.82 -17.65
N ASP A 267 34.98 24.55 -18.68
CA ASP A 267 34.12 24.89 -19.81
C ASP A 267 33.77 23.63 -20.61
N ASP A 268 32.53 23.55 -21.09
CA ASP A 268 32.00 22.42 -21.86
C ASP A 268 32.04 21.07 -21.10
N PHE A 269 32.03 21.14 -19.77
CA PHE A 269 31.99 20.00 -18.85
C PHE A 269 30.89 18.99 -19.19
N THR A 270 31.28 17.71 -19.28
CA THR A 270 30.33 16.61 -19.46
C THR A 270 30.25 15.72 -18.24
N PHE A 271 29.09 15.12 -18.00
CA PHE A 271 28.82 14.32 -16.81
C PHE A 271 27.81 13.21 -17.05
N THR A 272 27.90 12.18 -16.21
CA THR A 272 26.85 11.19 -15.97
C THR A 272 26.32 11.34 -14.54
N ALA A 273 25.00 11.51 -14.42
CA ALA A 273 24.31 11.52 -13.16
C ALA A 273 23.65 10.15 -12.92
N THR A 274 23.90 9.55 -11.75
CA THR A 274 23.25 8.33 -11.27
C THR A 274 22.46 8.65 -10.01
N VAL A 275 21.16 8.37 -10.06
CA VAL A 275 20.24 8.52 -8.92
C VAL A 275 20.00 7.14 -8.32
N PHE A 276 20.15 7.03 -7.00
CA PHE A 276 19.98 5.81 -6.22
C PHE A 276 18.71 5.93 -5.37
N ALA A 277 17.90 4.87 -5.34
CA ALA A 277 16.70 4.80 -4.51
C ALA A 277 17.05 4.57 -3.02
N LEU A 278 17.93 5.41 -2.48
CA LEU A 278 18.31 5.51 -1.08
C LEU A 278 17.71 6.76 -0.48
N TYR A 279 17.04 6.59 0.66
CA TYR A 279 16.66 7.71 1.52
C TYR A 279 17.54 7.73 2.77
N SER A 280 18.61 8.53 2.71
CA SER A 280 19.57 8.71 3.79
C SER A 280 20.02 7.37 4.41
N ASP A 281 20.03 7.26 5.74
CA ASP A 281 20.27 6.01 6.47
C ASP A 281 18.97 5.24 6.80
N LYS A 282 17.82 5.61 6.24
CA LYS A 282 16.51 5.06 6.63
C LYS A 282 16.14 3.84 5.82
N PHE A 283 16.11 3.94 4.50
CA PHE A 283 15.82 2.77 3.66
C PHE A 283 16.42 2.87 2.26
N GLY A 284 16.51 1.71 1.61
CA GLY A 284 16.73 1.60 0.16
C GLY A 284 15.64 0.77 -0.51
N VAL A 285 15.38 1.05 -1.79
CA VAL A 285 14.52 0.23 -2.65
C VAL A 285 15.38 -0.70 -3.50
N TYR A 286 15.08 -1.99 -3.42
CA TYR A 286 15.85 -3.04 -4.06
C TYR A 286 14.93 -3.91 -4.92
N LYS A 287 15.43 -4.40 -6.03
CA LYS A 287 14.76 -5.45 -6.78
C LYS A 287 14.94 -6.78 -6.05
N GLU A 288 13.85 -7.52 -5.82
CA GLU A 288 13.94 -8.86 -5.23
C GLU A 288 14.54 -9.82 -6.28
N ASP A 289 15.84 -10.09 -6.18
CA ASP A 289 16.47 -11.21 -6.85
C ASP A 289 16.96 -12.20 -5.78
N SER A 290 16.68 -13.46 -6.03
CA SER A 290 17.14 -14.64 -5.33
C SER A 290 18.67 -14.77 -5.11
N ASN A 291 19.52 -13.92 -5.71
CA ASN A 291 20.98 -13.95 -5.57
C ASN A 291 21.61 -12.70 -4.94
N TYR A 292 21.07 -11.52 -5.19
CA TYR A 292 21.62 -10.25 -4.70
C TYR A 292 20.52 -9.18 -4.65
N ASP A 293 20.53 -8.39 -3.59
CA ASP A 293 19.71 -7.19 -3.51
C ASP A 293 20.33 -6.12 -4.41
N GLU A 294 19.75 -5.90 -5.59
CA GLU A 294 20.18 -4.82 -6.48
C GLU A 294 19.40 -3.55 -6.15
N ILE A 295 20.12 -2.51 -5.79
CA ILE A 295 19.50 -1.21 -5.53
C ILE A 295 18.98 -0.61 -6.82
N ILE A 296 17.79 -0.05 -6.78
CA ILE A 296 17.23 0.65 -7.94
C ILE A 296 18.04 1.91 -8.21
N THR A 297 18.54 2.03 -9.45
CA THR A 297 19.23 3.21 -9.96
C THR A 297 18.72 3.61 -11.33
N THR A 298 18.68 4.92 -11.61
CA THR A 298 18.54 5.45 -12.98
C THR A 298 19.74 6.34 -13.28
N SER A 299 20.22 6.32 -14.53
CA SER A 299 21.37 7.13 -14.95
C SER A 299 21.07 7.90 -16.23
N PHE A 300 21.59 9.11 -16.32
CA PHE A 300 21.46 9.98 -17.49
C PHE A 300 22.70 10.85 -17.65
N SER A 301 23.05 11.19 -18.89
CA SER A 301 24.23 11.97 -19.20
C SER A 301 23.86 13.31 -19.82
N ASN A 302 24.57 14.37 -19.41
CA ASN A 302 24.53 15.69 -20.05
C ASN A 302 23.12 16.28 -20.26
N ARG A 303 22.24 16.08 -19.27
CA ARG A 303 20.89 16.67 -19.24
C ARG A 303 20.66 17.35 -17.90
N LEU A 304 20.20 18.60 -17.93
CA LEU A 304 19.78 19.31 -16.71
C LEU A 304 18.35 18.99 -16.32
N ASP A 305 17.48 18.61 -17.26
CA ASP A 305 16.12 18.18 -16.98
C ASP A 305 15.96 16.72 -17.41
N TYR A 306 15.52 15.86 -16.48
CA TYR A 306 15.40 14.43 -16.69
C TYR A 306 14.08 13.88 -16.14
N ASP A 307 13.24 13.39 -17.06
CA ASP A 307 12.06 12.60 -16.74
C ASP A 307 12.41 11.12 -16.78
N ILE A 308 12.21 10.43 -15.67
CA ILE A 308 12.49 9.00 -15.57
C ILE A 308 11.42 8.23 -16.34
N THR A 309 11.78 7.79 -17.54
CA THR A 309 10.89 7.03 -18.43
C THR A 309 11.39 5.61 -18.70
N ASP A 310 12.55 5.23 -18.16
CA ASP A 310 13.13 3.91 -18.31
C ASP A 310 12.32 2.80 -17.58
N GLY A 311 12.86 1.58 -17.55
CA GLY A 311 12.24 0.44 -16.88
C GLY A 311 12.14 0.59 -15.35
N THR A 312 12.88 1.52 -14.75
CA THR A 312 12.88 1.78 -13.30
C THR A 312 11.79 2.77 -12.87
N ALA A 313 11.18 3.47 -13.82
CA ALA A 313 10.15 4.47 -13.59
C ALA A 313 9.10 4.09 -12.52
N PRO A 314 8.50 2.87 -12.52
CA PRO A 314 7.50 2.51 -11.52
C PRO A 314 8.05 2.41 -10.10
N PHE A 315 9.32 2.05 -9.92
CA PHE A 315 9.94 1.88 -8.60
C PHE A 315 10.11 3.22 -7.88
N TRP A 316 10.23 4.32 -8.62
CA TRP A 316 10.32 5.67 -8.05
C TRP A 316 9.02 6.16 -7.42
N SER A 317 7.87 5.60 -7.82
CA SER A 317 6.61 5.78 -7.09
C SER A 317 6.66 5.11 -5.71
N VAL A 318 7.19 3.88 -5.64
CA VAL A 318 7.37 3.15 -4.37
C VAL A 318 8.33 3.89 -3.45
N PHE A 319 9.47 4.34 -4.00
CA PHE A 319 10.44 5.15 -3.26
C PHE A 319 9.78 6.40 -2.67
N SER A 320 9.06 7.17 -3.50
CA SER A 320 8.41 8.42 -3.09
C SER A 320 7.34 8.20 -2.02
N ALA A 321 6.53 7.14 -2.14
CA ALA A 321 5.53 6.77 -1.15
C ALA A 321 6.16 6.46 0.22
N VAL A 322 7.18 5.59 0.24
CA VAL A 322 7.83 5.18 1.49
C VAL A 322 8.65 6.32 2.11
N MET A 323 9.24 7.18 1.30
CA MET A 323 9.93 8.41 1.75
C MET A 323 8.95 9.36 2.44
N ASP A 324 7.84 9.69 1.79
CA ASP A 324 6.81 10.57 2.33
C ASP A 324 6.21 10.00 3.63
N LEU A 325 5.88 8.71 3.66
CA LEU A 325 5.41 8.02 4.87
C LEU A 325 6.44 8.04 6.01
N THR A 326 7.74 7.92 5.70
CA THR A 326 8.82 8.02 6.69
C THR A 326 8.86 9.42 7.33
N ASP A 327 8.73 10.46 6.53
CA ASP A 327 8.74 11.85 7.02
C ASP A 327 7.47 12.21 7.80
N ILE A 328 6.31 11.83 7.29
CA ILE A 328 5.02 12.10 7.94
C ILE A 328 4.93 11.36 9.27
N SER A 329 5.34 10.09 9.31
CA SER A 329 5.27 9.31 10.55
C SER A 329 6.20 9.88 11.63
N LYS A 330 7.40 10.38 11.26
CA LYS A 330 8.25 11.14 12.18
C LYS A 330 7.55 12.39 12.71
N LYS A 331 6.91 13.16 11.83
CA LYS A 331 6.25 14.41 12.20
C LYS A 331 4.98 14.22 13.04
N HIS A 332 4.14 13.25 12.70
CA HIS A 332 2.79 13.11 13.24
C HIS A 332 2.65 12.00 14.28
N LEU A 333 3.54 11.01 14.26
CA LEU A 333 3.58 9.91 15.24
C LEU A 333 4.76 10.02 16.20
N ASN A 334 5.76 10.87 15.94
CA ASN A 334 7.06 10.81 16.62
C ASN A 334 7.73 9.42 16.46
N PHE A 335 7.48 8.78 15.33
CA PHE A 335 8.08 7.50 14.94
C PHE A 335 9.23 7.78 13.98
N ASP A 336 10.46 7.47 14.39
CA ASP A 336 11.61 7.51 13.49
C ASP A 336 11.95 6.09 13.05
N ARG A 337 11.90 5.83 11.74
CA ARG A 337 12.18 4.51 11.17
C ARG A 337 13.59 4.07 11.54
N GLU A 338 13.75 2.79 11.85
CA GLU A 338 15.08 2.21 12.08
C GLU A 338 15.98 2.35 10.84
N LYS A 339 17.29 2.27 11.06
CA LYS A 339 18.26 2.48 9.98
C LYS A 339 18.33 1.30 9.02
N ASN A 340 18.71 1.57 7.78
CA ASN A 340 19.05 0.60 6.74
C ASN A 340 17.94 -0.42 6.47
N ARG A 341 16.67 0.03 6.43
CA ARG A 341 15.54 -0.81 6.05
C ARG A 341 15.49 -1.07 4.55
N ILE A 342 14.85 -2.18 4.18
CA ILE A 342 14.76 -2.63 2.79
C ILE A 342 13.30 -2.62 2.34
N VAL A 343 13.07 -2.05 1.17
CA VAL A 343 11.83 -2.17 0.41
C VAL A 343 12.13 -2.97 -0.85
N TYR A 344 11.55 -4.14 -0.98
CA TYR A 344 11.67 -4.96 -2.18
C TYR A 344 10.57 -4.63 -3.18
N VAL A 345 10.93 -4.52 -4.45
CA VAL A 345 10.04 -4.41 -5.62
C VAL A 345 10.23 -5.62 -6.55
N ASP A 346 9.32 -5.79 -7.51
CA ASP A 346 9.29 -6.89 -8.48
C ASP A 346 9.18 -8.29 -7.83
N ILE A 347 8.60 -8.35 -6.64
CA ILE A 347 8.48 -9.61 -5.90
C ILE A 347 7.63 -10.63 -6.65
N GLN A 348 8.04 -11.90 -6.59
CA GLN A 348 7.31 -13.00 -7.22
C GLN A 348 5.99 -13.27 -6.48
N GLY A 349 4.88 -13.36 -7.23
CA GLY A 349 3.53 -13.61 -6.71
C GLY A 349 2.55 -12.48 -7.03
N ASP A 350 1.37 -12.47 -6.39
CA ASP A 350 0.31 -11.47 -6.62
C ASP A 350 0.03 -10.56 -5.40
N SER A 351 0.79 -10.70 -4.30
CA SER A 351 0.54 -10.02 -3.02
C SER A 351 1.67 -9.08 -2.62
N CYS A 352 1.34 -7.91 -2.08
CA CYS A 352 2.26 -7.12 -1.26
C CYS A 352 2.20 -7.65 0.19
N PHE A 353 3.30 -7.51 0.94
CA PHE A 353 3.34 -7.88 2.35
C PHE A 353 4.53 -7.25 3.08
N TYR A 354 4.34 -6.97 4.36
CA TYR A 354 5.42 -6.78 5.32
C TYR A 354 5.89 -8.13 5.87
N ARG A 355 7.22 -8.33 5.91
CA ARG A 355 7.84 -9.55 6.44
C ARG A 355 8.62 -9.23 7.71
N PRO A 356 8.04 -9.44 8.91
CA PRO A 356 8.71 -9.18 10.19
C PRO A 356 10.07 -9.86 10.36
N LYS A 357 10.22 -11.09 9.84
CA LYS A 357 11.45 -11.87 9.98
C LYS A 357 12.69 -11.14 9.46
N ASN A 358 12.55 -10.45 8.33
CA ASN A 358 13.65 -9.72 7.69
C ASN A 358 13.41 -8.20 7.73
N GLN A 359 12.30 -7.75 8.32
CA GLN A 359 11.91 -6.35 8.47
C GLN A 359 11.82 -5.62 7.12
N THR A 360 11.25 -6.30 6.12
CA THR A 360 11.15 -5.80 4.75
C THR A 360 9.71 -5.52 4.34
N ILE A 361 9.52 -4.45 3.59
CA ILE A 361 8.28 -4.18 2.85
C ILE A 361 8.45 -4.76 1.45
N ASN A 362 7.49 -5.54 0.97
CA ASN A 362 7.59 -6.27 -0.29
C ASN A 362 6.42 -5.82 -1.17
N ILE A 363 6.72 -5.17 -2.30
CA ILE A 363 5.74 -4.57 -3.21
C ILE A 363 5.75 -5.32 -4.55
N ASN A 364 4.56 -5.72 -4.97
CA ASN A 364 4.34 -6.45 -6.21
C ASN A 364 4.31 -5.53 -7.43
N ALA A 365 4.70 -6.11 -8.58
CA ALA A 365 4.72 -5.44 -9.89
C ALA A 365 3.43 -4.71 -10.24
N ARG A 366 2.26 -5.23 -9.84
CA ARG A 366 0.95 -4.64 -10.15
C ARG A 366 0.52 -3.51 -9.20
N ARG A 367 1.36 -3.10 -8.23
CA ARG A 367 0.98 -2.22 -7.11
C ARG A 367 1.88 -0.99 -6.95
N TYR A 368 2.72 -0.68 -7.92
CA TYR A 368 3.72 0.39 -7.77
C TYR A 368 3.15 1.79 -7.58
N TYR A 369 1.99 2.07 -8.18
CA TYR A 369 1.29 3.35 -8.05
C TYR A 369 0.19 3.33 -6.99
N ASN A 370 0.03 2.19 -6.29
CA ASN A 370 -0.99 2.04 -5.27
C ASN A 370 -0.43 2.43 -3.89
N TRP A 371 -0.51 3.72 -3.59
CA TRP A 371 0.02 4.26 -2.35
C TRP A 371 -0.73 3.77 -1.11
N ASP A 372 -2.02 3.45 -1.21
CA ASP A 372 -2.81 2.87 -0.12
C ASP A 372 -2.26 1.51 0.33
N VAL A 373 -1.95 0.63 -0.63
CA VAL A 373 -1.33 -0.67 -0.35
C VAL A 373 0.07 -0.49 0.22
N ILE A 374 0.88 0.41 -0.35
CA ILE A 374 2.22 0.69 0.18
C ILE A 374 2.14 1.22 1.62
N ALA A 375 1.19 2.12 1.91
CA ALA A 375 0.97 2.68 3.24
C ALA A 375 0.45 1.65 4.24
N HIS A 376 -0.40 0.71 3.80
CA HIS A 376 -0.83 -0.42 4.62
C HIS A 376 0.36 -1.28 5.06
N GLU A 377 1.25 -1.67 4.13
CA GLU A 377 2.45 -2.44 4.46
C GLU A 377 3.44 -1.64 5.33
N PHE A 378 3.55 -0.34 5.08
CA PHE A 378 4.33 0.55 5.95
C PHE A 378 3.73 0.61 7.37
N GLY A 379 2.40 0.54 7.50
CA GLY A 379 1.72 0.41 8.79
C GLY A 379 2.18 -0.81 9.57
N HIS A 380 2.33 -1.97 8.92
CA HIS A 380 2.92 -3.14 9.58
C HIS A 380 4.38 -2.95 9.99
N ALA A 381 5.17 -2.20 9.20
CA ALA A 381 6.52 -1.83 9.60
C ALA A 381 6.52 -0.98 10.88
N ILE A 382 5.65 0.04 10.98
CA ILE A 382 5.46 0.81 12.22
C ILE A 382 5.07 -0.12 13.38
N ALA A 383 4.13 -1.04 13.15
CA ALA A 383 3.65 -1.96 14.18
C ALA A 383 4.78 -2.80 14.77
N HIS A 384 5.66 -3.31 13.90
CA HIS A 384 6.79 -4.14 14.26
C HIS A 384 7.90 -3.34 14.95
N GLU A 385 8.39 -2.27 14.30
CA GLU A 385 9.53 -1.47 14.77
C GLU A 385 9.25 -0.80 16.12
N THR A 386 7.98 -0.54 16.44
CA THR A 386 7.60 0.09 17.72
C THR A 386 7.02 -0.86 18.74
N SER A 387 7.03 -2.18 18.45
CA SER A 387 6.39 -3.18 19.31
C SER A 387 4.95 -2.81 19.65
N ALA A 388 4.21 -2.21 18.71
CA ALA A 388 2.85 -1.76 18.95
C ALA A 388 1.86 -2.92 19.00
N ILE A 389 2.08 -3.92 18.13
CA ILE A 389 1.25 -5.11 18.00
C ILE A 389 2.13 -6.34 18.21
N ALA A 390 1.65 -7.31 19.00
CA ALA A 390 2.42 -8.50 19.34
C ALA A 390 2.74 -9.39 18.13
N ASN A 391 1.82 -9.43 17.15
CA ASN A 391 1.98 -10.18 15.92
C ASN A 391 1.77 -9.26 14.71
N ALA A 392 2.83 -8.57 14.31
CA ALA A 392 2.85 -7.64 13.17
C ALA A 392 2.97 -8.35 11.80
N ALA A 393 2.81 -9.68 11.75
CA ALA A 393 2.85 -10.42 10.50
C ALA A 393 1.47 -10.44 9.83
N GLY A 394 1.44 -10.06 8.55
CA GLY A 394 0.26 -10.28 7.71
C GLY A 394 -0.01 -11.78 7.47
N GLY A 395 -1.10 -12.07 6.77
CA GLY A 395 -1.43 -13.46 6.41
C GLY A 395 -2.55 -13.56 5.38
N SER A 396 -2.85 -14.76 4.90
CA SER A 396 -3.99 -14.94 3.98
C SER A 396 -5.30 -14.56 4.68
N HIS A 397 -5.99 -13.55 4.16
CA HIS A 397 -7.25 -13.06 4.71
C HIS A 397 -8.18 -12.61 3.58
N SER A 398 -9.44 -12.32 3.95
CA SER A 398 -10.47 -11.77 3.07
C SER A 398 -10.98 -10.41 3.56
N GLY A 399 -10.40 -9.92 4.65
CA GLY A 399 -10.81 -8.77 5.46
C GLY A 399 -12.15 -8.92 6.20
N LYS A 400 -12.92 -9.96 5.87
CA LYS A 400 -14.11 -10.41 6.63
C LYS A 400 -13.70 -11.27 7.84
N ASN A 401 -14.67 -11.95 8.46
CA ASN A 401 -14.46 -12.80 9.64
C ASN A 401 -13.42 -13.91 9.42
N GLN A 402 -12.24 -13.74 10.00
CA GLN A 402 -11.10 -14.64 9.86
C GLN A 402 -11.31 -16.00 10.54
N TYR A 403 -12.23 -16.10 11.50
CA TYR A 403 -12.56 -17.37 12.15
C TYR A 403 -13.28 -18.35 11.23
N ASP A 404 -14.02 -17.85 10.25
CA ASP A 404 -14.78 -18.66 9.29
C ASP A 404 -14.09 -18.77 7.92
N TYR A 405 -12.92 -18.15 7.76
CA TYR A 405 -12.24 -18.09 6.48
C TYR A 405 -11.57 -19.43 6.13
N SER A 406 -12.28 -20.25 5.34
CA SER A 406 -11.88 -21.62 5.00
C SER A 406 -10.54 -21.75 4.27
N ARG A 407 -10.09 -20.69 3.58
CA ARG A 407 -8.82 -20.69 2.84
C ARG A 407 -7.61 -20.41 3.73
N ASN A 408 -7.79 -20.06 5.01
CA ASN A 408 -6.71 -19.93 5.98
C ASN A 408 -6.87 -20.93 7.14
N SER A 409 -6.21 -22.08 7.02
CA SER A 409 -6.25 -23.12 8.05
C SER A 409 -5.64 -22.72 9.41
N LYS A 410 -4.84 -21.64 9.46
CA LYS A 410 -4.25 -21.14 10.71
C LYS A 410 -5.26 -20.37 11.56
N THR A 411 -6.18 -19.65 10.94
CA THR A 411 -7.22 -18.85 11.61
C THR A 411 -8.57 -19.57 11.68
N LEU A 412 -8.86 -20.46 10.73
CA LEU A 412 -10.12 -21.21 10.71
C LEU A 412 -10.37 -21.91 12.06
N ASN A 413 -11.48 -21.57 12.70
CA ASN A 413 -11.87 -22.05 14.03
C ASN A 413 -10.85 -21.79 15.15
N ASN A 414 -9.98 -20.79 15.01
CA ASN A 414 -8.94 -20.42 15.98
C ASN A 414 -9.10 -18.98 16.44
N LYS A 415 -9.79 -18.76 17.57
CA LYS A 415 -10.19 -17.42 18.03
C LYS A 415 -9.00 -16.47 18.18
N LYS A 416 -7.96 -16.86 18.95
CA LYS A 416 -6.76 -16.03 19.17
C LYS A 416 -6.08 -15.62 17.86
N ARG A 417 -5.90 -16.55 16.92
CA ARG A 417 -5.25 -16.22 15.65
C ARG A 417 -6.12 -15.35 14.75
N SER A 418 -7.43 -15.60 14.71
CA SER A 418 -8.36 -14.80 13.90
C SER A 418 -8.42 -13.35 14.36
N ILE A 419 -8.59 -13.12 15.66
CA ILE A 419 -8.67 -11.75 16.20
C ILE A 419 -7.33 -11.01 16.08
N SER A 420 -6.22 -11.72 16.28
CA SER A 420 -4.89 -11.13 16.17
C SER A 420 -4.56 -10.74 14.72
N LEU A 421 -4.93 -11.59 13.75
CA LEU A 421 -4.75 -11.26 12.33
C LEU A 421 -5.64 -10.07 11.94
N ALA A 422 -6.94 -10.13 12.21
CA ALA A 422 -7.86 -9.05 11.86
C ALA A 422 -7.47 -7.70 12.49
N PHE A 423 -6.97 -7.72 13.73
CA PHE A 423 -6.49 -6.53 14.40
C PHE A 423 -5.21 -5.97 13.78
N ASN A 424 -4.26 -6.83 13.40
CA ASN A 424 -3.04 -6.39 12.72
C ASN A 424 -3.34 -5.77 11.34
N GLU A 425 -4.15 -6.45 10.51
CA GLU A 425 -4.56 -5.95 9.19
C GLU A 425 -5.34 -4.62 9.32
N GLY A 426 -6.27 -4.57 10.29
CA GLY A 426 -7.08 -3.37 10.53
C GLY A 426 -6.25 -2.18 11.00
N TYR A 427 -5.20 -2.43 11.80
CA TYR A 427 -4.22 -1.41 12.18
C TYR A 427 -3.43 -0.91 10.97
N GLY A 428 -2.91 -1.82 10.12
CA GLY A 428 -2.14 -1.47 8.92
C GLY A 428 -2.92 -0.53 8.00
N THR A 429 -4.17 -0.90 7.70
CA THR A 429 -5.10 -0.07 6.92
C THR A 429 -5.36 1.28 7.59
N TRP A 430 -5.72 1.30 8.88
CA TRP A 430 -6.00 2.57 9.58
C TRP A 430 -4.80 3.51 9.62
N VAL A 431 -3.65 3.06 10.10
CA VAL A 431 -2.48 3.93 10.28
C VAL A 431 -1.94 4.41 8.94
N GLY A 432 -1.90 3.54 7.93
CA GLY A 432 -1.43 3.85 6.58
C GLY A 432 -2.24 4.97 5.93
N ILE A 433 -3.56 4.78 5.83
CA ILE A 433 -4.44 5.77 5.19
C ILE A 433 -4.48 7.08 5.98
N ARG A 434 -4.45 7.03 7.32
CA ARG A 434 -4.39 8.24 8.15
C ARG A 434 -3.09 9.03 7.97
N LEU A 435 -1.96 8.37 7.68
CA LEU A 435 -0.72 9.05 7.33
C LEU A 435 -0.83 9.70 5.94
N LEU A 436 -1.41 9.02 4.95
CA LEU A 436 -1.60 9.58 3.61
C LEU A 436 -2.49 10.83 3.59
N LYS A 437 -3.44 10.98 4.55
CA LYS A 437 -4.17 12.25 4.74
C LYS A 437 -3.27 13.46 5.04
N GLN A 438 -2.06 13.23 5.54
CA GLN A 438 -1.08 14.27 5.87
C GLN A 438 0.04 14.38 4.81
N SER A 439 -0.12 13.69 3.67
CA SER A 439 0.88 13.60 2.60
C SER A 439 1.15 14.92 1.90
N ALA A 440 2.40 15.14 1.49
CA ALA A 440 2.76 16.23 0.57
C ALA A 440 2.20 16.01 -0.85
N TYR A 441 1.68 14.81 -1.14
CA TYR A 441 1.14 14.36 -2.41
C TYR A 441 -0.38 14.30 -2.46
N VAL A 442 -1.07 14.82 -1.44
CA VAL A 442 -2.53 15.01 -1.47
C VAL A 442 -2.92 15.78 -2.73
N ASN A 443 -3.91 15.26 -3.48
CA ASN A 443 -4.38 15.76 -4.77
C ASN A 443 -3.35 15.73 -5.93
N LYS A 444 -2.16 15.17 -5.73
CA LYS A 444 -1.14 14.98 -6.78
C LYS A 444 -1.04 13.54 -7.26
N MET A 445 -1.35 12.59 -6.37
CA MET A 445 -1.44 11.16 -6.65
C MET A 445 -2.90 10.69 -6.54
N PRO A 446 -3.36 9.76 -7.39
CA PRO A 446 -4.69 9.17 -7.25
C PRO A 446 -4.92 8.59 -5.85
N TYR A 447 -6.09 8.85 -5.26
CA TYR A 447 -6.56 8.36 -3.96
C TYR A 447 -5.76 8.85 -2.73
N VAL A 448 -4.54 9.35 -2.90
CA VAL A 448 -3.74 9.90 -1.79
C VAL A 448 -4.45 11.09 -1.14
N GLY A 449 -4.78 10.93 0.14
CA GLY A 449 -5.40 11.95 0.98
C GLY A 449 -6.91 11.80 1.17
N ASP A 450 -7.54 10.82 0.53
CA ASP A 450 -8.97 10.56 0.68
C ASP A 450 -9.29 9.80 1.99
N ASP A 451 -10.51 9.25 2.09
CA ASP A 451 -11.00 8.51 3.25
C ASP A 451 -11.19 7.00 2.95
N PHE A 452 -10.60 6.53 1.85
CA PHE A 452 -10.78 5.18 1.34
C PHE A 452 -9.48 4.38 1.49
N TYR A 453 -9.63 3.06 1.59
CA TYR A 453 -8.57 2.14 1.25
C TYR A 453 -8.90 1.52 -0.10
N THR A 454 -8.16 1.92 -1.13
CA THR A 454 -8.42 1.58 -2.53
C THR A 454 -7.31 0.71 -3.11
N LYS A 455 -7.70 -0.46 -3.61
CA LYS A 455 -6.80 -1.35 -4.33
C LYS A 455 -6.92 -1.12 -5.83
N ILE A 456 -6.00 -0.34 -6.38
CA ILE A 456 -5.81 -0.18 -7.83
C ILE A 456 -4.76 -1.14 -8.38
N GLU A 457 -5.00 -1.58 -9.61
CA GLU A 457 -4.04 -2.21 -10.51
C GLU A 457 -3.22 -1.12 -11.25
N ASN A 458 -2.17 -1.55 -11.94
CA ASN A 458 -1.25 -0.69 -12.67
C ASN A 458 -1.89 0.08 -13.85
N ASP A 459 -2.95 -0.47 -14.43
CA ASP A 459 -3.76 0.16 -15.49
C ASP A 459 -4.76 1.19 -14.93
N GLY A 460 -4.84 1.35 -13.60
CA GLY A 460 -5.78 2.22 -12.91
C GLY A 460 -7.10 1.55 -12.55
N PHE A 461 -7.29 0.26 -12.85
CA PHE A 461 -8.50 -0.47 -12.50
C PHE A 461 -8.64 -0.64 -10.98
N VAL A 462 -9.76 -0.19 -10.42
CA VAL A 462 -10.09 -0.36 -9.00
C VAL A 462 -10.65 -1.76 -8.76
N THR A 463 -9.86 -2.62 -8.14
CA THR A 463 -10.29 -3.99 -7.76
C THR A 463 -11.04 -4.03 -6.43
N TYR A 464 -10.78 -3.06 -5.56
CA TYR A 464 -11.38 -2.98 -4.24
C TYR A 464 -11.38 -1.53 -3.76
N SER A 465 -12.43 -1.14 -3.05
CA SER A 465 -12.48 0.14 -2.35
C SER A 465 -13.32 -0.02 -1.08
N LEU A 466 -12.74 0.38 0.05
CA LEU A 466 -13.36 0.41 1.36
C LEU A 466 -13.45 1.86 1.82
N ASP A 467 -14.67 2.34 2.06
CA ASP A 467 -14.89 3.63 2.70
C ASP A 467 -14.68 3.48 4.21
N LEU A 468 -13.68 4.17 4.77
CA LEU A 468 -13.38 4.10 6.20
C LEU A 468 -14.34 4.97 7.05
N LYS A 469 -15.18 5.79 6.41
CA LYS A 469 -16.29 6.51 7.06
C LYS A 469 -17.61 5.76 7.00
N ASP A 470 -17.71 4.69 6.22
CA ASP A 470 -18.98 3.99 6.06
C ASP A 470 -19.32 3.18 7.32
N HIS A 471 -20.22 3.78 8.10
CA HIS A 471 -20.87 3.24 9.28
C HIS A 471 -21.83 2.07 8.97
N THR A 472 -22.18 1.89 7.70
CA THR A 472 -22.99 0.76 7.22
C THR A 472 -22.10 -0.40 6.84
N THR A 473 -21.24 -0.85 7.77
CA THR A 473 -20.42 -2.07 7.58
C THR A 473 -21.22 -3.12 6.83
N ARG A 474 -20.73 -3.44 5.62
CA ARG A 474 -21.38 -4.32 4.65
C ARG A 474 -21.88 -5.54 5.42
N TYR A 475 -23.13 -5.95 5.21
CA TYR A 475 -23.90 -6.95 6.00
C TYR A 475 -23.20 -8.29 6.36
N GLU A 476 -21.96 -8.51 5.92
CA GLU A 476 -21.18 -9.73 6.03
C GLU A 476 -19.89 -9.62 6.87
N ALA A 477 -19.53 -8.45 7.44
CA ALA A 477 -18.29 -8.28 8.22
C ALA A 477 -18.46 -7.42 9.49
N TYR A 478 -18.70 -8.06 10.63
CA TYR A 478 -18.83 -7.51 11.98
C TYR A 478 -18.02 -8.34 12.98
N GLY A 479 -17.53 -7.68 14.02
CA GLY A 479 -16.89 -8.32 15.16
C GLY A 479 -15.36 -8.27 15.16
N GLU A 480 -14.78 -8.71 16.28
CA GLU A 480 -13.35 -8.60 16.60
C GLU A 480 -12.40 -9.41 15.70
N ASP A 481 -12.92 -10.22 14.79
CA ASP A 481 -12.14 -11.00 13.82
C ASP A 481 -12.29 -10.52 12.37
N ALA A 482 -12.80 -9.31 12.16
CA ALA A 482 -12.94 -8.70 10.84
C ALA A 482 -12.14 -7.39 10.71
N GLU A 483 -11.20 -7.35 9.78
CA GLU A 483 -10.42 -6.15 9.42
C GLU A 483 -11.35 -5.00 9.00
N PHE A 484 -12.37 -5.32 8.18
CA PHE A 484 -13.35 -4.35 7.66
C PHE A 484 -14.27 -3.76 8.74
N CYS A 485 -14.13 -4.21 9.98
CA CYS A 485 -14.77 -3.67 11.17
C CYS A 485 -13.75 -2.86 11.99
N ILE A 486 -12.53 -3.38 12.15
CA ILE A 486 -11.48 -2.76 12.97
C ILE A 486 -10.91 -1.48 12.33
N ALA A 487 -10.62 -1.47 11.03
CA ALA A 487 -10.05 -0.29 10.38
C ALA A 487 -11.01 0.92 10.42
N PRO A 488 -12.30 0.80 10.06
CA PRO A 488 -13.27 1.88 10.23
C PRO A 488 -13.51 2.29 11.68
N LEU A 489 -13.51 1.35 12.64
CA LEU A 489 -13.59 1.67 14.07
C LEU A 489 -12.44 2.57 14.51
N LEU A 490 -11.20 2.21 14.18
CA LEU A 490 -10.03 3.02 14.52
C LEU A 490 -10.05 4.37 13.78
N TRP A 491 -10.52 4.37 12.53
CA TRP A 491 -10.73 5.59 11.75
C TRP A 491 -11.65 6.55 12.48
N GLN A 492 -12.86 6.10 12.85
CA GLN A 492 -13.87 6.88 13.55
C GLN A 492 -13.35 7.46 14.87
N LEU A 493 -12.65 6.66 15.69
CA LEU A 493 -12.07 7.15 16.94
C LEU A 493 -10.99 8.23 16.73
N SER A 494 -10.36 8.22 15.56
CA SER A 494 -9.37 9.22 15.17
C SER A 494 -9.96 10.36 14.33
N ASP A 495 -11.22 10.29 13.87
CA ASP A 495 -11.78 11.28 12.97
C ASP A 495 -12.03 12.61 13.71
N GLN A 496 -11.48 13.70 13.17
CA GLN A 496 -11.63 15.04 13.73
C GLN A 496 -12.86 15.77 13.19
N ASN A 497 -13.48 15.23 12.13
CA ASN A 497 -14.67 15.81 11.53
C ASN A 497 -15.96 15.48 12.30
N LYS A 498 -15.86 14.71 13.40
CA LYS A 498 -16.95 14.49 14.38
C LYS A 498 -18.26 13.99 13.76
N ASN A 499 -18.17 13.13 12.75
CA ASN A 499 -19.35 12.50 12.16
C ASN A 499 -20.13 11.74 13.24
N LEU A 500 -21.45 11.96 13.32
CA LEU A 500 -22.30 11.36 14.33
C LEU A 500 -22.48 9.86 14.06
N ASN A 501 -22.38 9.06 15.13
CA ASN A 501 -22.60 7.61 15.10
C ASN A 501 -23.98 7.30 14.52
N THR A 502 -24.06 6.77 13.30
CA THR A 502 -25.33 6.69 12.56
C THR A 502 -26.16 5.45 12.91
N ARG A 503 -25.61 4.48 13.66
CA ARG A 503 -26.26 3.19 13.96
C ARG A 503 -26.44 2.81 15.43
N ALA A 504 -26.27 3.76 16.33
CA ALA A 504 -26.66 3.54 17.72
C ALA A 504 -28.20 3.34 17.81
N LEU A 505 -28.65 2.09 17.90
CA LEU A 505 -30.03 1.70 18.31
C LEU A 505 -30.24 2.06 19.79
N CYS A 506 -30.00 3.32 20.16
CA CYS A 506 -30.24 3.82 21.48
C CYS A 506 -30.81 5.24 21.43
N SER A 507 -31.70 5.52 22.38
CA SER A 507 -32.31 6.84 22.56
C SER A 507 -31.32 7.88 23.13
N TYR A 508 -30.23 7.41 23.75
CA TYR A 508 -29.26 8.27 24.43
C TYR A 508 -28.25 8.87 23.45
N LYS A 509 -28.05 10.18 23.53
CA LYS A 509 -27.11 10.90 22.66
C LYS A 509 -25.67 10.59 23.06
N THR A 510 -24.83 10.42 22.04
CA THR A 510 -23.39 10.29 22.21
C THR A 510 -22.67 11.55 21.81
N ASP A 511 -21.64 11.92 22.57
CA ASP A 511 -20.66 12.89 22.09
C ASP A 511 -19.64 12.17 21.20
N PRO A 512 -19.20 12.79 20.10
CA PRO A 512 -18.15 12.23 19.27
C PRO A 512 -16.84 12.12 20.06
N ILE A 513 -16.21 10.96 19.97
CA ILE A 513 -14.85 10.75 20.46
C ILE A 513 -13.90 11.11 19.34
N SER A 514 -12.99 12.03 19.59
CA SER A 514 -12.02 12.46 18.60
C SER A 514 -10.64 12.55 19.21
N TYR A 515 -9.75 11.71 18.70
CA TYR A 515 -8.32 11.72 19.01
C TYR A 515 -7.53 12.11 17.76
N SER A 516 -6.38 12.76 17.93
CA SER A 516 -5.39 12.80 16.85
C SER A 516 -4.80 11.40 16.63
N LEU A 517 -4.38 11.12 15.39
CA LEU A 517 -3.66 9.90 15.05
C LEU A 517 -2.47 9.66 16.01
N GLY A 518 -1.65 10.69 16.21
CA GLY A 518 -0.50 10.64 17.11
C GLY A 518 -0.87 10.36 18.57
N ASN A 519 -2.02 10.84 19.07
CA ASN A 519 -2.45 10.56 20.43
C ASN A 519 -2.86 9.09 20.60
N ILE A 520 -3.66 8.54 19.69
CA ILE A 520 -4.02 7.12 19.75
C ILE A 520 -2.75 6.27 19.66
N TYR A 521 -1.90 6.55 18.68
CA TYR A 521 -0.67 5.80 18.46
C TYR A 521 0.26 5.83 19.68
N ASN A 522 0.64 7.03 20.15
CA ASN A 522 1.66 7.15 21.20
C ASN A 522 1.19 6.68 22.57
N LYS A 523 -0.10 6.87 22.90
CA LYS A 523 -0.61 6.52 24.23
C LYS A 523 -1.03 5.05 24.33
N ILE A 524 -1.59 4.50 23.25
CA ILE A 524 -2.28 3.21 23.28
C ILE A 524 -1.48 2.11 22.55
N PHE A 525 -0.78 2.44 21.47
CA PHE A 525 -0.08 1.44 20.66
C PHE A 525 1.41 1.34 21.00
N ASN A 526 2.15 2.45 20.94
CA ASN A 526 3.61 2.47 21.00
C ASN A 526 4.16 1.71 22.22
N GLY A 527 4.95 0.66 21.97
CA GLY A 527 5.57 -0.20 22.97
C GLY A 527 4.62 -1.11 23.76
N LYS A 528 3.33 -1.19 23.42
CA LYS A 528 2.32 -1.91 24.22
C LYS A 528 2.10 -3.38 23.82
N LYS A 529 2.55 -3.80 22.64
CA LYS A 529 2.41 -5.17 22.11
C LYS A 529 0.98 -5.71 22.22
N LEU A 530 0.01 -4.94 21.74
CA LEU A 530 -1.40 -5.34 21.79
C LEU A 530 -1.61 -6.62 20.97
N GLU A 531 -2.36 -7.60 21.50
CA GLU A 531 -2.68 -8.85 20.78
C GLU A 531 -4.02 -8.78 20.05
N SER A 532 -4.91 -7.88 20.49
CA SER A 532 -6.29 -7.82 20.01
C SER A 532 -6.92 -6.42 20.13
N ILE A 533 -8.07 -6.23 19.47
CA ILE A 533 -8.91 -5.05 19.65
C ILE A 533 -9.41 -4.89 21.10
N SER A 534 -9.46 -5.97 21.88
CA SER A 534 -9.79 -5.90 23.31
C SER A 534 -8.71 -5.21 24.13
N ASP A 535 -7.44 -5.41 23.80
CA ASP A 535 -6.33 -4.75 24.51
C ASP A 535 -6.32 -3.26 24.19
N PHE A 536 -6.57 -2.93 22.92
CA PHE A 536 -6.80 -1.55 22.48
C PHE A 536 -7.98 -0.91 23.24
N TYR A 537 -9.12 -1.60 23.33
CA TYR A 537 -10.29 -1.11 24.09
C TYR A 537 -9.94 -0.79 25.54
N LYS A 538 -9.23 -1.67 26.25
CA LYS A 538 -8.80 -1.45 27.64
C LYS A 538 -7.86 -0.24 27.76
N GLY A 539 -6.94 -0.08 26.80
CA GLY A 539 -6.03 1.05 26.73
C GLY A 539 -6.77 2.38 26.52
N ILE A 540 -7.60 2.47 25.47
CA ILE A 540 -8.35 3.70 25.17
C ILE A 540 -9.40 4.00 26.24
N PHE A 541 -10.01 2.98 26.86
CA PHE A 541 -10.92 3.16 27.99
C PHE A 541 -10.20 3.85 29.15
N THR A 542 -9.00 3.39 29.49
CA THR A 542 -8.22 3.98 30.58
C THR A 542 -7.86 5.44 30.27
N ASP A 543 -7.42 5.74 29.05
CA ASP A 543 -7.04 7.11 28.66
C ASP A 543 -8.24 8.06 28.53
N TYR A 544 -9.32 7.63 27.89
CA TYR A 544 -10.50 8.47 27.63
C TYR A 544 -11.37 8.66 28.87
N VAL A 545 -11.69 7.55 29.55
CA VAL A 545 -12.59 7.53 30.70
C VAL A 545 -11.86 7.98 31.97
N GLY A 546 -10.56 7.68 32.10
CA GLY A 546 -9.73 8.02 33.26
C GLY A 546 -9.78 6.99 34.40
N ILE A 547 -10.31 5.80 34.13
CA ILE A 547 -10.45 4.68 35.06
C ILE A 547 -10.24 3.36 34.32
N THR A 548 -9.91 2.28 35.04
CA THR A 548 -9.79 0.94 34.45
C THR A 548 -11.15 0.31 34.17
N VAL A 549 -11.21 -0.62 33.21
CA VAL A 549 -12.46 -1.32 32.84
C VAL A 549 -13.13 -2.07 34.01
N ASP A 550 -12.37 -2.48 35.02
CA ASP A 550 -12.91 -3.18 36.21
C ASP A 550 -13.44 -2.24 37.31
N PHE A 551 -13.40 -0.92 37.09
CA PHE A 551 -13.77 0.08 38.09
C PHE A 551 -15.12 -0.22 38.75
N LEU A 552 -16.19 -0.38 37.95
CA LEU A 552 -17.55 -0.62 38.46
C LEU A 552 -17.67 -1.96 39.20
N ARG A 553 -16.86 -2.95 38.82
CA ARG A 553 -16.82 -4.25 39.49
C ARG A 553 -16.27 -4.10 40.90
N SER A 554 -15.28 -3.24 41.09
CA SER A 554 -14.66 -2.91 42.39
C SER A 554 -15.43 -1.88 43.23
N THR A 555 -16.26 -1.03 42.61
CA THR A 555 -17.04 0.01 43.32
C THR A 555 -18.02 -0.61 44.33
N GLU A 556 -18.03 -0.08 45.55
CA GLU A 556 -18.97 -0.50 46.59
C GLU A 556 -20.41 -0.04 46.26
N LEU A 557 -21.40 -0.80 46.74
CA LEU A 557 -22.80 -0.43 46.55
C LEU A 557 -23.15 0.80 47.39
N GLY A 558 -23.93 1.72 46.82
CA GLY A 558 -24.28 2.99 47.46
C GLY A 558 -23.21 4.07 47.32
N SER A 559 -22.04 3.76 46.76
CA SER A 559 -21.02 4.77 46.46
C SER A 559 -21.47 5.69 45.33
N ALA A 560 -21.07 6.96 45.45
CA ALA A 560 -21.26 7.93 44.39
C ALA A 560 -20.40 7.54 43.17
N VAL A 561 -20.99 7.60 41.98
CA VAL A 561 -20.31 7.42 40.70
C VAL A 561 -20.44 8.71 39.92
N ASN A 562 -19.31 9.19 39.39
CA ASN A 562 -19.31 10.42 38.62
C ASN A 562 -20.12 10.25 37.33
N GLN A 563 -21.15 11.08 37.14
CA GLN A 563 -22.00 11.06 35.95
C GLN A 563 -21.19 11.26 34.66
N THR A 564 -20.17 12.11 34.67
CA THR A 564 -19.26 12.31 33.53
C THR A 564 -18.50 11.03 33.20
N THR A 565 -18.12 10.23 34.20
CA THR A 565 -17.48 8.92 33.98
C THR A 565 -18.44 7.98 33.27
N LEU A 566 -19.70 7.88 33.70
CA LEU A 566 -20.71 7.04 33.04
C LEU A 566 -21.00 7.51 31.61
N GLN A 567 -21.08 8.83 31.38
CA GLN A 567 -21.24 9.39 30.04
C GLN A 567 -20.07 9.01 29.11
N LYS A 568 -18.84 9.10 29.61
CA LYS A 568 -17.65 8.70 28.83
C LYS A 568 -17.65 7.20 28.53
N ILE A 569 -18.07 6.35 29.46
CA ILE A 569 -18.22 4.90 29.21
C ILE A 569 -19.24 4.68 28.08
N HIS A 570 -20.39 5.35 28.14
CA HIS A 570 -21.42 5.28 27.10
C HIS A 570 -20.89 5.73 25.74
N ASN A 571 -20.27 6.92 25.67
CA ASN A 571 -19.72 7.47 24.44
C ASN A 571 -18.72 6.51 23.78
N LEU A 572 -17.89 5.82 24.58
CA LEU A 572 -16.89 4.86 24.07
C LEU A 572 -17.50 3.52 23.69
N ALA A 573 -18.53 3.06 24.39
CA ALA A 573 -19.22 1.80 24.08
C ALA A 573 -19.88 1.79 22.70
N MET A 574 -20.43 2.93 22.28
CA MET A 574 -21.23 3.00 21.04
C MET A 574 -20.49 2.63 19.75
N PRO A 575 -19.32 3.20 19.42
CA PRO A 575 -18.61 2.80 18.21
C PRO A 575 -18.25 1.31 18.25
N PHE A 576 -17.83 0.77 19.40
CA PHE A 576 -17.52 -0.66 19.50
C PHE A 576 -18.75 -1.55 19.26
N ALA A 577 -19.93 -1.14 19.74
CA ALA A 577 -21.18 -1.86 19.51
C ALA A 577 -21.63 -1.77 18.03
N GLU A 578 -21.48 -0.60 17.41
CA GLU A 578 -21.79 -0.35 15.99
C GLU A 578 -21.05 -1.32 15.06
N PHE A 579 -19.78 -1.57 15.35
CA PHE A 579 -18.95 -2.50 14.58
C PHE A 579 -19.06 -3.97 15.04
N GLY A 580 -19.95 -4.28 15.99
CA GLY A 580 -20.18 -5.65 16.48
C GLY A 580 -19.09 -6.22 17.39
N VAL A 581 -18.13 -5.39 17.79
CA VAL A 581 -17.11 -5.76 18.79
C VAL A 581 -17.75 -5.80 20.17
N GLY A 582 -18.52 -4.77 20.53
CA GLY A 582 -19.24 -4.65 21.80
C GLY A 582 -20.70 -5.12 21.74
N ILE A 583 -21.46 -4.80 22.79
CA ILE A 583 -22.90 -5.08 22.90
C ILE A 583 -23.72 -3.79 22.95
N ASN A 584 -25.00 -3.87 22.63
CA ASN A 584 -25.96 -2.77 22.78
C ASN A 584 -27.28 -3.25 23.39
N ILE A 585 -27.88 -2.41 24.22
CA ILE A 585 -29.24 -2.54 24.75
C ILE A 585 -30.16 -1.70 23.86
N ASP A 586 -31.13 -2.33 23.21
CA ASP A 586 -32.16 -1.61 22.44
C ASP A 586 -33.18 -0.97 23.40
N ASP A 587 -32.95 0.28 23.76
CA ASP A 587 -33.81 1.05 24.67
C ASP A 587 -34.80 1.97 23.95
N THR A 588 -35.00 1.78 22.64
CA THR A 588 -35.91 2.60 21.83
C THR A 588 -37.39 2.44 22.19
N LYS A 589 -37.73 1.41 22.97
CA LYS A 589 -39.07 1.15 23.50
C LYS A 589 -39.04 1.14 25.03
N PRO A 590 -40.10 1.63 25.72
CA PRO A 590 -40.18 1.57 27.18
C PRO A 590 -40.06 0.12 27.68
N GLN A 591 -38.90 -0.23 28.26
CA GLN A 591 -38.67 -1.55 28.80
C GLN A 591 -39.00 -1.59 30.30
N LYS A 592 -39.69 -2.66 30.71
CA LYS A 592 -39.90 -2.95 32.14
C LYS A 592 -38.66 -3.65 32.69
N ILE A 593 -38.11 -3.15 33.79
CA ILE A 593 -36.85 -3.65 34.37
C ILE A 593 -36.81 -5.17 34.65
N LYS A 594 -37.97 -5.84 34.80
CA LYS A 594 -38.04 -7.28 35.10
C LYS A 594 -37.33 -8.16 34.07
N LYS A 595 -37.18 -7.69 32.83
CA LYS A 595 -36.54 -8.40 31.73
C LYS A 595 -35.60 -7.44 31.01
N LEU A 596 -34.33 -7.81 30.93
CA LEU A 596 -33.30 -7.08 30.20
C LEU A 596 -33.01 -7.80 28.90
N GLU A 597 -32.91 -7.05 27.81
CA GLU A 597 -32.61 -7.56 26.47
C GLU A 597 -31.51 -6.72 25.83
N TRP A 598 -30.50 -7.40 25.28
CA TRP A 598 -29.38 -6.76 24.59
C TRP A 598 -28.90 -7.64 23.45
N SER A 599 -28.07 -7.09 22.57
CA SER A 599 -27.58 -7.78 21.39
C SER A 599 -26.11 -7.46 21.10
N GLN A 600 -25.49 -8.32 20.30
CA GLN A 600 -24.18 -8.10 19.69
C GLN A 600 -24.32 -8.30 18.19
N LEU A 601 -23.97 -7.32 17.37
CA LEU A 601 -23.84 -7.56 15.94
C LEU A 601 -22.67 -8.53 15.72
N LYS A 602 -22.94 -9.65 15.05
CA LYS A 602 -21.93 -10.66 14.77
C LYS A 602 -22.20 -11.27 13.41
N THR A 603 -21.16 -11.38 12.60
CA THR A 603 -21.16 -12.21 11.40
C THR A 603 -20.25 -13.41 11.61
N GLY A 604 -20.64 -14.56 11.07
CA GLY A 604 -19.87 -15.79 11.22
C GLY A 604 -20.08 -16.55 12.54
N SER A 605 -19.17 -17.47 12.86
CA SER A 605 -19.28 -18.43 13.97
C SER A 605 -18.39 -18.13 15.18
N LEU A 606 -17.47 -17.14 15.12
CA LEU A 606 -16.56 -16.76 16.21
C LEU A 606 -17.24 -16.68 17.60
N PRO A 607 -16.89 -17.50 18.59
CA PRO A 607 -17.54 -17.47 19.90
C PRO A 607 -17.55 -16.06 20.54
N GLY A 608 -18.77 -15.56 20.77
CA GLY A 608 -19.01 -14.22 21.30
C GLY A 608 -19.07 -14.18 22.82
N HIS A 609 -19.71 -13.14 23.35
CA HIS A 609 -19.83 -12.91 24.79
C HIS A 609 -20.63 -14.02 25.50
N ASP A 610 -20.09 -14.54 26.61
CA ASP A 610 -20.69 -15.62 27.39
C ASP A 610 -20.70 -15.39 28.91
N GLN A 611 -20.15 -14.25 29.35
CA GLN A 611 -20.17 -13.77 30.72
C GLN A 611 -20.53 -12.28 30.77
N PHE A 612 -21.40 -11.89 31.70
CA PHE A 612 -21.95 -10.54 31.80
C PHE A 612 -21.94 -10.03 33.24
N ASP A 613 -21.52 -8.78 33.42
CA ASP A 613 -21.75 -8.00 34.63
C ASP A 613 -22.82 -6.93 34.35
N ILE A 614 -23.78 -6.77 35.24
CA ILE A 614 -24.93 -5.85 35.07
C ILE A 614 -24.93 -4.85 36.23
N TYR A 615 -24.89 -3.57 35.90
CA TYR A 615 -24.82 -2.47 36.84
C TYR A 615 -26.08 -1.61 36.78
N PHE A 616 -26.62 -1.26 37.94
CA PHE A 616 -27.84 -0.47 38.08
C PHE A 616 -27.53 0.85 38.80
N PHE A 617 -27.98 1.95 38.22
CA PHE A 617 -27.77 3.30 38.73
C PHE A 617 -29.11 4.01 38.99
N THR A 618 -29.07 4.97 39.89
CA THR A 618 -30.18 5.90 40.19
C THR A 618 -30.56 6.77 38.99
N ASN A 619 -31.73 7.41 39.10
CA ASN A 619 -32.25 8.40 38.16
C ASN A 619 -31.29 9.56 37.82
N ASN A 620 -30.39 9.91 38.72
CA ASN A 620 -29.43 11.01 38.53
C ASN A 620 -28.07 10.55 37.99
N LEU A 621 -27.89 9.25 37.70
CA LEU A 621 -26.60 8.68 37.28
C LEU A 621 -25.46 8.93 38.28
N ASP A 622 -25.80 9.11 39.56
CA ASP A 622 -24.87 9.55 40.60
C ASP A 622 -24.48 8.42 41.57
N THR A 623 -25.18 7.29 41.56
CA THR A 623 -25.01 6.24 42.58
C THR A 623 -25.18 4.85 41.98
N LEU A 624 -24.22 3.96 42.24
CA LEU A 624 -24.34 2.52 41.92
C LEU A 624 -25.19 1.83 42.99
N VAL A 625 -26.42 1.44 42.64
CA VAL A 625 -27.38 0.89 43.61
C VAL A 625 -27.35 -0.63 43.68
N TYR A 626 -27.04 -1.29 42.57
CA TYR A 626 -26.99 -2.74 42.54
C TYR A 626 -26.05 -3.23 41.44
N LYS A 627 -25.49 -4.43 41.63
CA LYS A 627 -24.71 -5.11 40.61
C LYS A 627 -24.93 -6.62 40.63
N LEU A 628 -24.97 -7.22 39.45
CA LEU A 628 -25.00 -8.66 39.24
C LEU A 628 -23.71 -9.02 38.50
N LEU A 629 -22.86 -9.83 39.14
CA LEU A 629 -21.57 -10.20 38.59
C LEU A 629 -21.58 -11.63 38.05
N ASP A 630 -20.73 -11.88 37.06
CA ASP A 630 -20.42 -13.20 36.51
C ASP A 630 -21.67 -13.97 36.01
N GLN A 631 -22.63 -13.25 35.42
CA GLN A 631 -23.83 -13.86 34.84
C GLN A 631 -23.46 -14.60 33.56
N LYS A 632 -23.64 -15.93 33.57
CA LYS A 632 -23.28 -16.81 32.46
C LYS A 632 -24.47 -17.18 31.60
N ILE A 633 -24.19 -17.62 30.39
CA ILE A 633 -25.20 -18.22 29.51
C ILE A 633 -25.60 -19.61 30.03
N GLY A 634 -26.90 -19.93 29.98
CA GLY A 634 -27.42 -21.23 30.38
C GLY A 634 -28.85 -21.45 29.94
N LYS A 635 -29.42 -22.64 30.18
CA LYS A 635 -30.76 -23.02 29.68
C LYS A 635 -31.95 -22.59 30.55
N THR A 636 -31.69 -22.17 31.79
CA THR A 636 -32.75 -21.84 32.76
C THR A 636 -32.83 -20.34 33.00
N LYS A 637 -33.99 -19.82 33.38
CA LYS A 637 -34.22 -18.39 33.70
C LYS A 637 -33.30 -17.77 34.76
N LYS A 638 -32.52 -18.58 35.50
CA LYS A 638 -31.47 -18.12 36.42
C LYS A 638 -30.22 -17.60 35.69
N TYR A 639 -30.02 -18.02 34.44
CA TYR A 639 -28.89 -17.67 33.59
C TYR A 639 -29.34 -16.73 32.48
N VAL A 640 -28.36 -16.04 31.88
CA VAL A 640 -28.59 -15.32 30.62
C VAL A 640 -29.00 -16.33 29.55
N GLN A 641 -30.09 -16.06 28.86
CA GLN A 641 -30.55 -16.84 27.71
C GLN A 641 -29.99 -16.20 26.44
N GLN A 642 -29.48 -17.02 25.51
CA GLN A 642 -28.98 -16.55 24.22
C GLN A 642 -29.82 -17.16 23.10
N LYS A 643 -30.27 -16.33 22.16
CA LYS A 643 -30.90 -16.73 20.90
C LYS A 643 -30.23 -15.99 19.75
N GLY A 644 -29.32 -16.65 19.06
CA GLY A 644 -28.48 -16.01 18.04
C GLY A 644 -27.62 -14.91 18.67
N THR A 645 -27.75 -13.70 18.13
CA THR A 645 -27.05 -12.48 18.59
C THR A 645 -27.74 -11.77 19.75
N ASN A 646 -28.93 -12.22 20.16
CA ASN A 646 -29.71 -11.59 21.22
C ASN A 646 -29.56 -12.34 22.55
N TYR A 647 -29.46 -11.57 23.62
CA TYR A 647 -29.33 -12.03 24.98
C TYR A 647 -30.51 -11.52 25.80
N THR A 648 -30.96 -12.34 26.75
CA THR A 648 -32.08 -12.02 27.62
C THR A 648 -31.80 -12.47 29.03
N TYR A 649 -32.00 -11.58 29.99
CA TYR A 649 -31.95 -11.91 31.41
C TYR A 649 -33.24 -11.50 32.12
N THR A 650 -33.79 -12.42 32.90
CA THR A 650 -34.95 -12.16 33.75
C THR A 650 -34.45 -11.93 35.17
N LEU A 651 -34.73 -10.77 35.74
CA LEU A 651 -34.32 -10.48 37.12
C LEU A 651 -34.98 -11.45 38.09
N GLN A 652 -34.20 -12.00 39.03
CA GLN A 652 -34.74 -12.91 40.03
C GLN A 652 -35.52 -12.10 41.08
N LYS A 653 -36.48 -12.74 41.76
CA LYS A 653 -37.27 -12.08 42.82
C LYS A 653 -36.39 -11.39 43.86
N LYS A 654 -35.29 -12.04 44.27
CA LYS A 654 -34.31 -11.48 45.22
C LYS A 654 -33.62 -10.21 44.72
N ASP A 655 -33.37 -10.11 43.42
CA ASP A 655 -32.68 -8.99 42.80
C ASP A 655 -33.64 -7.81 42.68
N ILE A 656 -34.87 -8.09 42.24
CA ILE A 656 -35.98 -7.13 42.22
C ILE A 656 -36.16 -6.56 43.63
N SER A 657 -36.36 -7.39 44.66
CA SER A 657 -36.59 -6.90 46.02
C SER A 657 -35.46 -6.02 46.57
N LYS A 658 -34.19 -6.30 46.21
CA LYS A 658 -33.06 -5.45 46.60
C LYS A 658 -33.06 -4.10 45.88
N ILE A 659 -33.25 -4.11 44.57
CA ILE A 659 -33.42 -2.88 43.78
C ILE A 659 -34.58 -2.06 44.35
N GLU A 660 -35.73 -2.70 44.61
CA GLU A 660 -36.92 -2.07 45.18
C GLU A 660 -36.68 -1.50 46.57
N SER A 661 -35.92 -2.18 47.44
CA SER A 661 -35.61 -1.68 48.78
C SER A 661 -34.89 -0.33 48.72
N ILE A 662 -33.90 -0.19 47.83
CA ILE A 662 -33.11 1.03 47.67
C ILE A 662 -33.94 2.18 47.06
N LEU A 663 -34.86 1.82 46.16
CA LEU A 663 -35.76 2.79 45.52
C LEU A 663 -36.92 3.20 46.44
N SER A 664 -37.31 2.33 47.39
CA SER A 664 -38.47 2.55 48.25
C SER A 664 -38.31 3.69 49.25
N ASP A 665 -37.06 4.09 49.55
CA ASP A 665 -36.69 5.23 50.40
C ASP A 665 -36.92 6.59 49.72
N LYS A 666 -37.14 6.61 48.39
CA LYS A 666 -37.43 7.85 47.64
C LYS A 666 -38.95 8.09 47.54
N LYS A 667 -39.37 9.36 47.68
CA LYS A 667 -40.79 9.81 47.71
C LYS A 667 -41.52 9.69 46.37
N GLU A 668 -40.80 9.51 45.26
CA GLU A 668 -41.36 9.55 43.91
C GLU A 668 -42.09 8.25 43.52
N LYS A 669 -43.20 8.39 42.78
CA LYS A 669 -44.11 7.31 42.38
C LYS A 669 -43.61 6.53 41.15
N GLU A 670 -42.86 7.20 40.29
CA GLU A 670 -42.14 6.64 39.15
C GLU A 670 -40.66 6.96 39.34
N GLN A 671 -39.81 5.96 39.13
CA GLN A 671 -38.37 6.11 39.23
C GLN A 671 -37.72 5.58 37.97
N THR A 672 -36.74 6.32 37.49
CA THR A 672 -35.90 5.89 36.38
C THR A 672 -34.66 5.19 36.92
N LEU A 673 -34.34 4.04 36.34
CA LEU A 673 -33.11 3.30 36.58
C LEU A 673 -32.30 3.27 35.31
N TYR A 674 -31.00 3.48 35.42
CA TYR A 674 -30.09 3.29 34.31
C TYR A 674 -29.36 1.97 34.46
N VAL A 675 -29.23 1.26 33.36
CA VAL A 675 -28.59 -0.05 33.30
C VAL A 675 -27.43 0.01 32.34
N LEU A 676 -26.31 -0.55 32.78
CA LEU A 676 -25.12 -0.75 31.97
C LEU A 676 -24.72 -2.22 32.07
N ILE A 677 -24.37 -2.84 30.95
CA ILE A 677 -23.92 -4.23 30.90
C ILE A 677 -22.47 -4.24 30.40
N ALA A 678 -21.62 -4.99 31.08
CA ALA A 678 -20.27 -5.30 30.63
C ALA A 678 -20.23 -6.76 30.17
N ALA A 679 -19.82 -6.99 28.92
CA ALA A 679 -19.83 -8.31 28.29
C ALA A 679 -18.41 -8.81 28.06
N THR A 680 -18.13 -10.02 28.52
CA THR A 680 -16.84 -10.72 28.34
C THR A 680 -17.07 -11.97 27.51
N ALA A 681 -16.22 -12.18 26.51
CA ALA A 681 -16.16 -13.43 25.77
C ALA A 681 -15.00 -14.25 26.33
N THR A 682 -15.29 -15.22 27.19
CA THR A 682 -14.27 -15.99 27.92
C THR A 682 -13.43 -16.92 27.02
N GLY A 683 -13.83 -17.08 25.76
CA GLY A 683 -13.14 -17.91 24.78
C GLY A 683 -13.35 -19.42 24.97
N LYS A 684 -14.06 -19.86 26.02
CA LYS A 684 -14.26 -21.29 26.34
C LYS A 684 -14.97 -22.09 25.25
N ALA A 685 -15.85 -21.43 24.50
CA ALA A 685 -16.57 -22.04 23.39
C ALA A 685 -15.76 -22.08 22.07
N ALA A 686 -14.51 -21.57 22.05
CA ALA A 686 -13.65 -21.64 20.87
C ALA A 686 -13.06 -23.03 20.68
N THR A 687 -13.13 -23.51 19.43
CA THR A 687 -12.56 -24.79 19.03
C THR A 687 -11.04 -24.81 19.22
N LYS A 688 -10.36 -23.72 18.87
CA LYS A 688 -8.92 -23.52 19.05
C LYS A 688 -8.63 -22.08 19.48
N GLY A 689 -7.45 -21.87 20.07
CA GLY A 689 -6.95 -20.54 20.43
C GLY A 689 -7.87 -19.80 21.38
N GLN A 690 -8.18 -20.42 22.52
CA GLN A 690 -9.00 -19.78 23.56
C GLN A 690 -8.28 -18.51 24.05
N ILE A 691 -8.99 -17.39 23.99
CA ILE A 691 -8.55 -16.09 24.48
C ILE A 691 -9.77 -15.35 25.00
N GLU A 692 -9.61 -14.68 26.13
CA GLU A 692 -10.63 -13.82 26.71
C GLU A 692 -10.58 -12.45 26.05
N THR A 693 -11.73 -11.92 25.66
CA THR A 693 -11.88 -10.56 25.14
C THR A 693 -13.00 -9.81 25.87
N GLY A 694 -12.86 -8.48 25.95
CA GLY A 694 -13.64 -7.61 26.82
C GLY A 694 -13.02 -7.42 28.21
N PRO A 695 -13.77 -6.90 29.19
CA PRO A 695 -15.20 -6.59 29.09
C PRO A 695 -15.48 -5.38 28.18
N TYR A 696 -16.45 -5.50 27.27
CA TYR A 696 -16.96 -4.37 26.49
C TYR A 696 -18.26 -3.88 27.11
N PHE A 697 -18.36 -2.57 27.35
CA PHE A 697 -19.56 -1.97 27.91
C PHE A 697 -20.65 -1.75 26.85
N SER A 698 -21.91 -1.77 27.28
CA SER A 698 -23.08 -1.37 26.49
C SER A 698 -23.30 0.14 26.50
N ASN A 699 -24.30 0.60 25.75
CA ASN A 699 -24.93 1.89 26.02
C ASN A 699 -25.50 1.96 27.45
N LEU A 700 -25.70 3.18 27.93
CA LEU A 700 -26.37 3.47 29.19
C LEU A 700 -27.88 3.54 28.94
N ALA A 701 -28.58 2.45 29.24
CA ALA A 701 -29.99 2.29 28.88
C ALA A 701 -30.93 2.70 30.00
N GLN A 702 -32.03 3.37 29.63
CA GLN A 702 -33.02 3.88 30.57
C GLN A 702 -34.19 2.91 30.77
N PHE A 703 -34.53 2.60 32.03
CA PHE A 703 -35.65 1.76 32.40
C PHE A 703 -36.60 2.49 33.35
N GLN A 704 -37.90 2.39 33.07
CA GLN A 704 -38.93 2.91 33.97
C GLN A 704 -39.30 1.88 35.02
N TYR A 705 -39.31 2.30 36.28
CA TYR A 705 -39.77 1.53 37.42
C TYR A 705 -40.99 2.22 38.05
N THR A 706 -42.13 1.53 38.04
CA THR A 706 -43.34 1.99 38.73
C THR A 706 -43.48 1.24 40.05
N LYS A 707 -43.54 1.96 41.16
CA LYS A 707 -43.76 1.37 42.49
C LYS A 707 -45.10 0.61 42.48
N PRO A 708 -45.16 -0.66 42.94
CA PRO A 708 -46.43 -1.35 43.03
C PRO A 708 -47.36 -0.57 43.96
N LYS A 709 -48.59 -0.29 43.51
CA LYS A 709 -49.63 0.29 44.37
C LYS A 709 -49.78 -0.66 45.57
N LYS A 710 -49.56 -0.16 46.80
CA LYS A 710 -49.94 -0.88 48.03
C LYS A 710 -51.41 -1.28 47.84
N LYS A 711 -51.66 -2.58 47.78
CA LYS A 711 -53.02 -3.13 47.81
C LYS A 711 -53.53 -3.11 49.24
#